data_AF-A0A7J5JRH0-F1
#
_entry.id   AF-A0A7J5JRH0-F1
#
_cell.length_a   1.000
_cell.length_b   1.000
_cell.length_c   1.000
_cell.angle_alpha   90.00
_cell.angle_beta   90.00
_cell.angle_gamma   90.00
#
_symmetry.space_group_name_H-M   'P 1'
#
loop_
_entity.id
_entity.type
_entity.pdbx_description
1 polymer ?
#
loop_
_entity_poly.entity_id
_entity_poly.type
_entity_poly.pdbx_seq_one_letter_code
_entity_poly.pdbx_strand_id
1 'polypeptide(L)'
;MCNFNIKAYGQTAENLNLNKVVQPPYNCYGRLADGCPNAERLGWKVGMQFYSFHKYTFFEGIDLTRALGLHYIEATIGARISPESTQSIYAGMPKEWMDRIKQKLAASGVKCESIYYWMDGSGKGFEDVVKFCKEMGWMIVTDPRRANNGGKPVSFYEEILNKYGVKMAFTNHPKAASYWNPDFTVEDTKDYGPCIGASEDIGHYMRGGFDTYEIAKRYIEIGKMYHFHMRDVSERAPHGLDVPCGAGKGRLSEIFQALNDNNVKPLMMLEYEHDFDNPMPYLIQSVNYINEVCGDIIRANEKKAQLGDTIRLNANEAHFSKDMNLQGNGAEATIHAWNKPDQTLAWTTQLKPGNYQVLIRYAQPYMGSAMTLDADGQELATLFKPTFTWYDYVTAEVGVIKIVNGGEVTFSLHGIQNGIKRDKEGKLKANEALPDVHYLALVPTSLPATSQPVNVLDFFKGVKIFNGKNFDGWEGNDGENSMAHFRIEKHAIVGGSMDKDLEHNQFIRTACKYKNFELRLKYRVKSTDDNYNGGVQFRSMPCTIPGRLFEMVGYQADIISWKRGALYDEQRRWDFLGMQLAVPEGYEASKWNDYIIRCEGPRIRIWLNGVKTTDYIEPYTDDPFEGIGAISVDGYIALQIHEGKASEIWYKDIEIEELK
;
A
#
# COMPACT_ATOMS: atom_id res chain seq x y z
N MET A 1 0.21 -37.73 38.54
CA MET A 1 1.48 -38.28 38.03
C MET A 1 1.38 -38.16 36.51
N CYS A 2 2.17 -37.42 35.73
CA CYS A 2 3.47 -36.79 35.92
C CYS A 2 3.44 -35.34 35.37
N ASN A 3 3.85 -34.36 36.19
CA ASN A 3 4.13 -33.00 35.75
C ASN A 3 5.47 -33.00 35.01
N PHE A 4 5.45 -32.66 33.72
CA PHE A 4 6.65 -32.20 33.03
C PHE A 4 6.97 -30.78 33.50
N ASN A 5 7.82 -30.70 34.52
CA ASN A 5 8.41 -29.45 34.97
C ASN A 5 9.38 -28.96 33.89
N ILE A 6 8.94 -27.98 33.10
CA ILE A 6 9.83 -27.15 32.28
C ILE A 6 10.60 -26.27 33.27
N LYS A 7 11.74 -26.76 33.76
CA LYS A 7 12.73 -25.89 34.38
C LYS A 7 13.30 -25.02 33.27
N ALA A 8 13.03 -23.72 33.35
CA ALA A 8 13.67 -22.70 32.53
C ALA A 8 15.20 -22.88 32.60
N TYR A 9 15.82 -23.16 31.45
CA TYR A 9 17.26 -23.29 31.25
C TYR A 9 18.04 -21.97 31.46
N GLY A 10 17.39 -20.93 31.97
CA GLY A 10 17.90 -19.55 32.06
C GLY A 10 18.76 -19.21 33.27
N GLN A 11 19.23 -20.17 34.08
CA GLN A 11 20.00 -19.86 35.30
C GLN A 11 21.30 -20.62 35.51
N THR A 12 21.73 -21.45 34.57
CA THR A 12 23.14 -21.90 34.48
C THR A 12 23.84 -21.12 33.37
N ALA A 13 23.81 -19.79 33.47
CA ALA A 13 24.83 -18.96 32.85
C ALA A 13 26.10 -19.13 33.69
N GLU A 14 26.84 -20.22 33.42
CA GLU A 14 28.24 -20.29 33.82
C GLU A 14 28.92 -19.04 33.25
N ASN A 15 29.65 -18.31 34.10
CA ASN A 15 30.49 -17.20 33.71
C ASN A 15 31.38 -17.61 32.52
N LEU A 16 30.96 -17.31 31.28
CA LEU A 16 31.72 -17.58 30.06
C LEU A 16 33.06 -16.80 30.03
N ASN A 17 33.30 -15.93 31.01
CA ASN A 17 34.50 -15.10 31.18
C ASN A 17 34.87 -14.33 29.89
N LEU A 18 33.85 -13.93 29.13
CA LEU A 18 33.97 -13.21 27.85
C LEU A 18 34.26 -11.72 28.03
N ASN A 19 34.42 -11.22 29.27
CA ASN A 19 34.79 -9.82 29.54
C ASN A 19 36.21 -9.45 29.04
N LYS A 20 37.00 -10.43 28.57
CA LYS A 20 38.25 -10.19 27.83
C LYS A 20 38.01 -9.87 26.34
N VAL A 21 36.82 -10.15 25.83
CA VAL A 21 36.43 -10.11 24.41
C VAL A 21 35.36 -9.05 24.16
N VAL A 22 34.41 -8.89 25.07
CA VAL A 22 33.32 -7.89 24.97
C VAL A 22 33.75 -6.62 25.71
N GLN A 23 33.90 -5.52 24.96
CA GLN A 23 34.30 -4.22 25.50
C GLN A 23 33.07 -3.38 25.95
N PRO A 24 33.24 -2.42 26.89
CA PRO A 24 32.18 -1.52 27.32
C PRO A 24 31.42 -0.84 26.15
N PRO A 25 30.10 -0.57 26.29
CA PRO A 25 29.30 -0.60 27.52
C PRO A 25 28.75 -1.97 27.90
N TYR A 26 29.04 -3.02 27.12
CA TYR A 26 28.51 -4.36 27.36
C TYR A 26 29.48 -5.16 28.24
N ASN A 27 29.00 -5.67 29.37
CA ASN A 27 29.70 -6.69 30.15
C ASN A 27 28.99 -8.03 29.92
N CYS A 28 29.72 -9.08 29.54
CA CYS A 28 29.15 -10.39 29.23
C CYS A 28 29.22 -11.32 30.45
N TYR A 29 28.16 -11.29 31.26
CA TYR A 29 27.93 -12.26 32.35
C TYR A 29 26.98 -13.41 31.92
N GLY A 30 26.67 -13.51 30.62
CA GLY A 30 25.66 -14.43 30.09
C GLY A 30 25.23 -14.10 28.66
N ARG A 31 23.92 -13.93 28.44
CA ARG A 31 23.31 -13.64 27.12
C ARG A 31 23.35 -12.13 26.79
N LEU A 32 23.65 -11.79 25.54
CA LEU A 32 23.75 -10.43 25.00
C LEU A 32 22.59 -10.05 24.07
N ALA A 33 21.96 -11.03 23.42
CA ALA A 33 20.77 -10.86 22.59
C ALA A 33 19.89 -12.12 22.68
N ASP A 34 18.61 -12.00 22.33
CA ASP A 34 17.66 -13.11 22.44
C ASP A 34 17.67 -14.09 21.26
N GLY A 35 18.55 -13.86 20.28
CA GLY A 35 18.61 -14.61 19.03
C GLY A 35 17.50 -14.20 18.05
N CYS A 36 17.13 -15.12 17.15
CA CYS A 36 16.14 -14.88 16.11
C CYS A 36 14.94 -15.85 16.20
N PRO A 37 14.16 -15.88 17.30
CA PRO A 37 13.05 -16.83 17.45
C PRO A 37 11.97 -16.71 16.36
N ASN A 38 11.75 -15.53 15.78
CA ASN A 38 10.83 -15.39 14.65
C ASN A 38 11.38 -16.00 13.36
N ALA A 39 12.70 -15.89 13.11
CA ALA A 39 13.32 -16.59 11.98
C ALA A 39 13.18 -18.11 12.15
N GLU A 40 13.36 -18.62 13.38
CA GLU A 40 13.15 -20.04 13.70
C GLU A 40 11.69 -20.49 13.47
N ARG A 41 10.70 -19.64 13.80
CA ARG A 41 9.28 -19.89 13.49
C ARG A 41 9.00 -20.00 11.99
N LEU A 42 9.74 -19.24 11.16
CA LEU A 42 9.70 -19.35 9.69
C LEU A 42 10.50 -20.57 9.18
N GLY A 43 11.24 -21.26 10.05
CA GLY A 43 12.09 -22.40 9.72
C GLY A 43 13.46 -22.01 9.18
N TRP A 44 13.89 -20.76 9.35
CA TRP A 44 15.20 -20.27 8.96
C TRP A 44 16.23 -20.50 10.05
N LYS A 45 17.44 -20.89 9.63
CA LYS A 45 18.58 -21.11 10.52
C LYS A 45 19.52 -19.92 10.43
N VAL A 46 19.51 -19.07 11.46
CA VAL A 46 20.39 -17.90 11.56
C VAL A 46 21.57 -18.22 12.46
N GLY A 47 22.78 -18.01 11.95
CA GLY A 47 24.03 -18.31 12.65
C GLY A 47 25.11 -17.28 12.40
N MET A 48 26.30 -17.56 12.91
CA MET A 48 27.49 -16.74 12.70
C MET A 48 28.44 -17.41 11.71
N GLN A 49 28.93 -16.65 10.74
CA GLN A 49 30.14 -16.99 10.01
C GLN A 49 31.34 -16.66 10.93
N PHE A 50 32.14 -17.68 11.27
CA PHE A 50 33.23 -17.57 12.25
C PHE A 50 34.28 -16.50 11.94
N TYR A 51 34.52 -16.15 10.69
CA TYR A 51 35.46 -15.13 10.25
C TYR A 51 35.17 -13.74 10.87
N SER A 52 33.92 -13.45 11.23
CA SER A 52 33.55 -12.30 12.07
C SER A 52 34.33 -12.24 13.39
N PHE A 53 34.79 -13.40 13.86
CA PHE A 53 35.54 -13.63 15.08
C PHE A 53 36.94 -14.19 14.82
N HIS A 54 37.54 -13.98 13.64
CA HIS A 54 38.84 -14.59 13.28
C HIS A 54 40.01 -14.20 14.22
N LYS A 55 39.88 -13.10 14.97
CA LYS A 55 40.84 -12.70 16.03
C LYS A 55 40.78 -13.60 17.26
N TYR A 56 39.74 -14.41 17.39
CA TYR A 56 39.47 -15.33 18.49
C TYR A 56 39.63 -16.78 18.03
N THR A 57 39.53 -17.72 18.96
CA THR A 57 39.51 -19.16 18.66
C THR A 57 38.11 -19.61 18.28
N PHE A 58 37.99 -20.72 17.56
CA PHE A 58 36.71 -21.30 17.19
C PHE A 58 35.84 -21.61 18.43
N PHE A 59 36.45 -22.05 19.53
CA PHE A 59 35.74 -22.28 20.79
C PHE A 59 35.17 -20.99 21.39
N GLU A 60 35.92 -19.90 21.34
CA GLU A 60 35.42 -18.58 21.76
C GLU A 60 34.32 -18.08 20.80
N GLY A 61 34.47 -18.30 19.49
CA GLY A 61 33.45 -17.98 18.49
C GLY A 61 32.12 -18.72 18.73
N ILE A 62 32.17 -19.98 19.17
CA ILE A 62 30.99 -20.75 19.59
C ILE A 62 30.32 -20.09 20.81
N ASP A 63 31.10 -19.66 21.79
CA ASP A 63 30.58 -19.03 23.00
C ASP A 63 29.97 -17.65 22.71
N LEU A 64 30.58 -16.85 21.83
CA LEU A 64 30.05 -15.57 21.36
C LEU A 64 28.76 -15.75 20.56
N THR A 65 28.70 -16.76 19.69
CA THR A 65 27.48 -17.13 18.95
C THR A 65 26.35 -17.45 19.93
N ARG A 66 26.62 -18.26 20.95
CA ARG A 66 25.67 -18.57 22.03
C ARG A 66 25.26 -17.30 22.79
N ALA A 67 26.19 -16.39 23.05
CA ALA A 67 25.92 -15.13 23.74
C ALA A 67 24.95 -14.23 22.93
N LEU A 68 25.02 -14.25 21.59
CA LEU A 68 24.03 -13.59 20.71
C LEU A 68 22.66 -14.29 20.70
N GLY A 69 22.50 -15.39 21.42
CA GLY A 69 21.28 -16.20 21.42
C GLY A 69 21.08 -17.00 20.14
N LEU A 70 22.09 -17.10 19.27
CA LEU A 70 22.05 -17.87 18.03
C LEU A 70 22.44 -19.34 18.28
N HIS A 71 21.90 -20.22 17.45
CA HIS A 71 22.06 -21.67 17.60
C HIS A 71 22.93 -22.31 16.51
N TYR A 72 23.47 -21.51 15.59
CA TYR A 72 24.21 -21.99 14.43
C TYR A 72 25.51 -21.22 14.24
N ILE A 73 26.55 -21.91 13.79
CA ILE A 73 27.83 -21.33 13.39
C ILE A 73 28.34 -21.99 12.11
N GLU A 74 29.07 -21.26 11.29
CA GLU A 74 29.86 -21.77 10.18
C GLU A 74 31.35 -21.71 10.57
N ALA A 75 32.07 -22.81 10.36
CA ALA A 75 33.51 -22.85 10.56
C ALA A 75 34.27 -22.20 9.38
N THR A 76 35.52 -21.81 9.61
CA THR A 76 36.44 -21.37 8.56
C THR A 76 37.67 -22.25 8.57
N ILE A 77 38.13 -22.72 7.40
CA ILE A 77 39.41 -23.40 7.30
C ILE A 77 40.54 -22.55 7.91
N GLY A 78 41.45 -23.18 8.65
CA GLY A 78 42.59 -22.52 9.28
C GLY A 78 42.28 -21.87 10.64
N ALA A 79 41.00 -21.78 11.03
CA ALA A 79 40.60 -21.26 12.33
C ALA A 79 41.31 -21.99 13.48
N ARG A 80 41.95 -21.24 14.37
CA ARG A 80 42.58 -21.79 15.59
C ARG A 80 41.48 -22.33 16.50
N ILE A 81 41.58 -23.58 16.93
CA ILE A 81 40.47 -24.26 17.62
C ILE A 81 40.24 -23.72 19.03
N SER A 82 41.31 -23.56 19.82
CA SER A 82 41.24 -23.21 21.24
C SER A 82 42.45 -22.39 21.69
N PRO A 83 42.37 -21.64 22.82
CA PRO A 83 43.49 -20.85 23.32
C PRO A 83 44.69 -21.69 23.78
N GLU A 84 44.43 -22.94 24.18
CA GLU A 84 45.41 -23.87 24.75
C GLU A 84 46.27 -24.57 23.69
N SER A 85 46.02 -24.33 22.40
CA SER A 85 46.65 -25.07 21.30
C SER A 85 46.83 -24.22 20.05
N THR A 86 47.83 -24.57 19.26
CA THR A 86 48.05 -24.02 17.92
C THR A 86 47.33 -24.80 16.82
N GLN A 87 46.56 -25.84 17.17
CA GLN A 87 45.81 -26.63 16.20
C GLN A 87 44.75 -25.78 15.50
N SER A 88 44.70 -25.90 14.18
CA SER A 88 43.68 -25.29 13.32
C SER A 88 42.74 -26.33 12.71
N ILE A 89 41.60 -25.86 12.21
CA ILE A 89 40.63 -26.65 11.45
C ILE A 89 41.14 -26.86 10.02
N TYR A 90 41.28 -28.11 9.58
CA TYR A 90 41.60 -28.48 8.20
C TYR A 90 41.22 -29.93 7.91
N ALA A 91 41.08 -30.30 6.64
CA ALA A 91 40.81 -31.68 6.26
C ALA A 91 42.00 -32.59 6.58
N GLY A 92 41.77 -33.63 7.40
CA GLY A 92 42.83 -34.53 7.88
C GLY A 92 43.42 -34.16 9.24
N MET A 93 42.81 -33.21 9.96
CA MET A 93 43.16 -32.94 11.36
C MET A 93 42.95 -34.18 12.26
N PRO A 94 43.70 -34.31 13.38
CA PRO A 94 43.57 -35.48 14.26
C PRO A 94 42.15 -35.68 14.79
N LYS A 95 41.71 -36.94 14.87
CA LYS A 95 40.33 -37.30 15.30
C LYS A 95 39.98 -36.73 16.67
N GLU A 96 40.93 -36.72 17.60
CA GLU A 96 40.77 -36.11 18.92
C GLU A 96 40.25 -34.66 18.83
N TRP A 97 40.78 -33.86 17.90
CA TRP A 97 40.36 -32.47 17.75
C TRP A 97 38.98 -32.33 17.10
N MET A 98 38.62 -33.22 16.17
CA MET A 98 37.25 -33.29 15.64
C MET A 98 36.25 -33.62 16.76
N ASP A 99 36.59 -34.59 17.62
CA ASP A 99 35.75 -35.00 18.74
C ASP A 99 35.63 -33.87 19.78
N ARG A 100 36.72 -33.14 20.06
CA ARG A 100 36.68 -31.94 20.92
C ARG A 100 35.78 -30.84 20.36
N ILE A 101 35.81 -30.57 19.06
CA ILE A 101 34.90 -29.61 18.41
C ILE A 101 33.45 -30.07 18.58
N LYS A 102 33.15 -31.34 18.28
CA LYS A 102 31.80 -31.91 18.44
C LYS A 102 31.32 -31.80 19.89
N GLN A 103 32.18 -32.08 20.87
CA GLN A 103 31.87 -31.95 22.29
C GLN A 103 31.59 -30.48 22.69
N LYS A 104 32.41 -29.53 22.24
CA LYS A 104 32.21 -28.10 22.52
C LYS A 104 30.88 -27.59 21.95
N LEU A 105 30.55 -27.94 20.71
CA LEU A 105 29.28 -27.63 20.06
C LEU A 105 28.09 -28.24 20.82
N ALA A 106 28.18 -29.51 21.21
CA ALA A 106 27.14 -30.18 21.98
C ALA A 106 26.93 -29.53 23.36
N ALA A 107 28.02 -29.19 24.05
CA ALA A 107 27.96 -28.55 25.37
C ALA A 107 27.40 -27.12 25.30
N SER A 108 27.70 -26.37 24.23
CA SER A 108 27.19 -25.02 24.05
C SER A 108 25.76 -24.98 23.49
N GLY A 109 25.24 -26.10 22.97
CA GLY A 109 23.96 -26.14 22.26
C GLY A 109 23.97 -25.43 20.90
N VAL A 110 25.15 -25.04 20.40
CA VAL A 110 25.34 -24.46 19.07
C VAL A 110 25.66 -25.57 18.08
N LYS A 111 25.07 -25.53 16.88
CA LYS A 111 25.34 -26.47 15.79
C LYS A 111 26.25 -25.83 14.75
N CYS A 112 27.23 -26.57 14.28
CA CYS A 112 27.98 -26.19 13.09
C CYS A 112 27.40 -26.95 11.89
N GLU A 113 26.89 -26.22 10.89
CA GLU A 113 26.16 -26.79 9.75
C GLU A 113 26.91 -26.61 8.42
N SER A 114 27.92 -25.72 8.40
CA SER A 114 28.75 -25.45 7.23
C SER A 114 30.18 -25.10 7.62
N ILE A 115 31.07 -25.15 6.62
CA ILE A 115 32.44 -24.64 6.69
C ILE A 115 32.78 -23.88 5.40
N TYR A 116 33.29 -22.66 5.53
CA TYR A 116 34.00 -22.01 4.43
C TYR A 116 35.36 -22.68 4.23
N TYR A 117 35.59 -23.23 3.04
CA TYR A 117 36.81 -23.96 2.70
C TYR A 117 37.38 -23.46 1.36
N TRP A 118 38.48 -22.71 1.43
CA TRP A 118 39.17 -22.26 0.23
C TRP A 118 39.87 -23.42 -0.50
N MET A 119 39.85 -23.41 -1.83
CA MET A 119 40.45 -24.44 -2.68
C MET A 119 41.17 -23.82 -3.87
N ASP A 120 42.32 -24.40 -4.24
CA ASP A 120 43.12 -23.92 -5.38
C ASP A 120 42.50 -24.25 -6.77
N GLY A 121 41.42 -25.04 -6.77
CA GLY A 121 40.71 -25.48 -7.97
C GLY A 121 41.36 -26.65 -8.72
N SER A 122 42.49 -27.17 -8.27
CA SER A 122 43.17 -28.32 -8.88
C SER A 122 42.40 -29.63 -8.71
N GLY A 123 41.47 -29.68 -7.75
CA GLY A 123 40.76 -30.87 -7.30
C GLY A 123 41.60 -31.80 -6.41
N LYS A 124 42.89 -31.50 -6.20
CA LYS A 124 43.75 -32.30 -5.33
C LYS A 124 43.28 -32.20 -3.88
N GLY A 125 43.02 -33.35 -3.25
CA GLY A 125 42.56 -33.41 -1.86
C GLY A 125 41.07 -33.09 -1.67
N PHE A 126 40.30 -32.81 -2.73
CA PHE A 126 38.87 -32.50 -2.62
C PHE A 126 38.08 -33.62 -1.92
N GLU A 127 38.33 -34.88 -2.28
CA GLU A 127 37.65 -36.02 -1.66
C GLU A 127 37.97 -36.15 -0.16
N ASP A 128 39.15 -35.74 0.29
CA ASP A 128 39.50 -35.74 1.71
C ASP A 128 38.77 -34.63 2.46
N VAL A 129 38.55 -33.47 1.82
CA VAL A 129 37.68 -32.40 2.36
C VAL A 129 36.23 -32.90 2.47
N VAL A 130 35.72 -33.60 1.47
CA VAL A 130 34.36 -34.17 1.48
C VAL A 130 34.21 -35.22 2.59
N LYS A 131 35.19 -36.11 2.78
CA LYS A 131 35.20 -37.08 3.89
C LYS A 131 35.24 -36.38 5.26
N PHE A 132 36.06 -35.34 5.39
CA PHE A 132 36.12 -34.53 6.61
C PHE A 132 34.76 -33.89 6.91
N CYS A 133 34.15 -33.24 5.92
CA CYS A 133 32.84 -32.61 6.07
C CYS A 133 31.73 -33.62 6.34
N LYS A 134 31.81 -34.84 5.77
CA LYS A 134 30.91 -35.95 6.11
C LYS A 134 31.02 -36.37 7.57
N GLU A 135 32.25 -36.52 8.08
CA GLU A 135 32.50 -36.87 9.48
C GLU A 135 32.02 -35.79 10.45
N MET A 136 32.15 -34.51 10.06
CA MET A 136 31.71 -33.38 10.86
C MET A 136 30.21 -33.06 10.71
N GLY A 137 29.58 -33.53 9.62
CA GLY A 137 28.20 -33.22 9.28
C GLY A 137 28.01 -31.83 8.68
N TRP A 138 29.02 -31.29 7.99
CA TRP A 138 29.04 -29.92 7.49
C TRP A 138 28.83 -29.84 5.97
N MET A 139 28.10 -28.83 5.53
CA MET A 139 28.08 -28.38 4.13
C MET A 139 29.38 -27.63 3.81
N ILE A 140 29.88 -27.76 2.58
CA ILE A 140 31.04 -27.00 2.11
C ILE A 140 30.55 -25.69 1.51
N VAL A 141 31.09 -24.56 1.93
CA VAL A 141 30.91 -23.26 1.27
C VAL A 141 32.25 -22.84 0.68
N THR A 142 32.29 -22.49 -0.59
CA THR A 142 33.57 -22.25 -1.27
C THR A 142 33.39 -21.49 -2.58
N ASP A 143 34.46 -20.88 -3.08
CA ASP A 143 34.55 -20.17 -4.35
C ASP A 143 35.52 -20.91 -5.28
N PRO A 144 35.17 -22.12 -5.79
CA PRO A 144 36.12 -22.93 -6.53
C PRO A 144 36.59 -22.23 -7.80
N ARG A 145 37.78 -22.59 -8.30
CA ARG A 145 38.20 -22.08 -9.60
C ARG A 145 37.28 -22.61 -10.70
N ARG A 146 36.74 -21.74 -11.55
CA ARG A 146 35.91 -22.16 -12.69
C ARG A 146 36.70 -22.99 -13.70
N ALA A 147 36.03 -23.94 -14.36
CA ALA A 147 36.66 -24.82 -15.35
C ALA A 147 37.30 -24.07 -16.52
N ASN A 148 36.62 -23.05 -17.05
CA ASN A 148 37.15 -22.19 -18.11
C ASN A 148 38.37 -21.35 -17.69
N ASN A 149 38.64 -21.27 -16.38
CA ASN A 149 39.78 -20.57 -15.82
C ASN A 149 40.83 -21.53 -15.26
N GLY A 150 40.79 -22.83 -15.56
CA GLY A 150 41.80 -23.80 -15.12
C GLY A 150 41.46 -24.55 -13.82
N GLY A 151 40.22 -24.47 -13.34
CA GLY A 151 39.69 -25.33 -12.30
C GLY A 151 39.05 -26.62 -12.83
N LYS A 152 38.45 -27.41 -11.95
CA LYS A 152 37.69 -28.61 -12.32
C LYS A 152 36.25 -28.26 -12.75
N PRO A 153 35.64 -29.04 -13.67
CA PRO A 153 34.22 -28.90 -13.99
C PRO A 153 33.35 -29.24 -12.79
N VAL A 154 32.15 -28.66 -12.72
CA VAL A 154 31.25 -28.89 -11.57
C VAL A 154 30.85 -30.36 -11.42
N SER A 155 30.77 -31.11 -12.53
CA SER A 155 30.55 -32.56 -12.53
C SER A 155 31.60 -33.35 -11.72
N PHE A 156 32.86 -32.89 -11.68
CA PHE A 156 33.90 -33.50 -10.85
C PHE A 156 33.57 -33.38 -9.36
N TYR A 157 33.10 -32.21 -8.92
CA TYR A 157 32.71 -32.00 -7.53
C TYR A 157 31.44 -32.78 -7.19
N GLU A 158 30.42 -32.71 -8.05
CA GLU A 158 29.13 -33.40 -7.86
C GLU A 158 29.28 -34.92 -7.70
N GLU A 159 30.11 -35.57 -8.53
CA GLU A 159 30.35 -37.01 -8.45
C GLU A 159 30.86 -37.42 -7.05
N ILE A 160 31.83 -36.68 -6.54
CA ILE A 160 32.44 -36.94 -5.23
C ILE A 160 31.46 -36.59 -4.11
N LEU A 161 30.75 -35.47 -4.19
CA LEU A 161 29.75 -35.06 -3.21
C LEU A 161 28.62 -36.09 -3.06
N ASN A 162 28.11 -36.60 -4.18
CA ASN A 162 27.06 -37.62 -4.19
C ASN A 162 27.51 -38.94 -3.55
N LYS A 163 28.77 -39.34 -3.76
CA LYS A 163 29.34 -40.55 -3.14
C LYS A 163 29.27 -40.53 -1.61
N TYR A 164 29.40 -39.36 -0.98
CA TYR A 164 29.40 -39.21 0.47
C TYR A 164 28.13 -38.56 1.04
N GLY A 165 27.26 -38.03 0.19
CA GLY A 165 26.06 -37.30 0.59
C GLY A 165 26.39 -36.00 1.32
N VAL A 166 27.33 -35.22 0.79
CA VAL A 166 27.73 -33.89 1.30
C VAL A 166 27.23 -32.83 0.33
N LYS A 167 26.82 -31.67 0.85
CA LYS A 167 26.40 -30.53 0.02
C LYS A 167 27.54 -29.52 -0.13
N MET A 168 27.50 -28.77 -1.22
CA MET A 168 28.44 -27.70 -1.54
C MET A 168 27.67 -26.49 -2.07
N ALA A 169 27.96 -25.31 -1.53
CA ALA A 169 27.41 -24.04 -1.98
C ALA A 169 28.53 -23.16 -2.55
N PHE A 170 28.31 -22.60 -3.74
CA PHE A 170 29.28 -21.72 -4.39
C PHE A 170 29.06 -20.30 -3.91
N THR A 171 30.06 -19.72 -3.25
CA THR A 171 30.03 -18.35 -2.73
C THR A 171 30.84 -17.40 -3.60
N ASN A 172 30.50 -16.12 -3.54
CA ASN A 172 31.16 -15.05 -4.28
C ASN A 172 32.17 -14.29 -3.42
N HIS A 173 33.17 -13.74 -4.10
CA HIS A 173 34.21 -12.88 -3.55
C HIS A 173 34.52 -11.77 -4.57
N PRO A 174 35.32 -10.74 -4.22
CA PRO A 174 35.66 -9.66 -5.13
C PRO A 174 36.33 -10.14 -6.44
N LYS A 175 36.42 -9.27 -7.46
CA LYS A 175 36.78 -9.58 -8.86
C LYS A 175 38.05 -10.43 -9.10
N ALA A 176 38.93 -10.55 -8.12
CA ALA A 176 40.07 -11.47 -8.18
C ALA A 176 39.67 -12.95 -8.06
N ALA A 177 38.51 -13.25 -7.49
CA ALA A 177 37.96 -14.58 -7.32
C ALA A 177 37.12 -15.03 -8.53
N SER A 178 36.81 -16.32 -8.58
CA SER A 178 36.17 -16.90 -9.77
C SER A 178 34.66 -16.60 -9.89
N TYR A 179 33.97 -16.37 -8.78
CA TYR A 179 32.52 -16.18 -8.71
C TYR A 179 32.11 -14.73 -8.37
N TRP A 180 32.90 -13.75 -8.81
CA TRP A 180 32.62 -12.32 -8.57
C TRP A 180 31.39 -11.79 -9.32
N ASN A 181 31.03 -12.41 -10.45
CA ASN A 181 29.84 -12.07 -11.22
C ASN A 181 28.72 -13.09 -10.87
N PRO A 182 27.53 -12.64 -10.46
CA PRO A 182 26.41 -13.53 -10.14
C PRO A 182 25.99 -14.46 -11.27
N ASP A 183 26.20 -14.07 -12.54
CA ASP A 183 25.88 -14.90 -13.70
C ASP A 183 26.66 -16.22 -13.68
N PHE A 184 27.91 -16.19 -13.22
CA PHE A 184 28.77 -17.37 -13.21
C PHE A 184 28.29 -18.43 -12.21
N THR A 185 27.76 -18.01 -11.07
CA THR A 185 27.14 -18.93 -10.11
C THR A 185 25.89 -19.56 -10.71
N VAL A 186 25.05 -18.80 -11.42
CA VAL A 186 23.87 -19.35 -12.12
C VAL A 186 24.28 -20.36 -13.18
N GLU A 187 25.20 -19.99 -14.06
CA GLU A 187 25.73 -20.85 -15.12
C GLU A 187 26.24 -22.20 -14.59
N ASP A 188 27.01 -22.14 -13.51
CA ASP A 188 27.73 -23.31 -12.99
C ASP A 188 26.89 -24.15 -12.01
N THR A 189 25.70 -23.69 -11.58
CA THR A 189 24.90 -24.42 -10.57
C THR A 189 23.50 -24.86 -11.06
N LYS A 190 22.86 -24.12 -11.98
CA LYS A 190 21.43 -24.30 -12.32
C LYS A 190 21.06 -25.72 -12.78
N ASP A 191 21.94 -26.38 -13.55
CA ASP A 191 21.67 -27.68 -14.19
C ASP A 191 22.16 -28.88 -13.37
N TYR A 192 22.79 -28.64 -12.22
CA TYR A 192 23.35 -29.70 -11.36
C TYR A 192 22.35 -30.19 -10.32
N GLY A 193 22.63 -31.32 -9.69
CA GLY A 193 21.79 -31.96 -8.69
C GLY A 193 21.72 -31.23 -7.35
N PRO A 194 20.97 -31.77 -6.38
CA PRO A 194 20.66 -31.11 -5.10
C PRO A 194 21.83 -31.04 -4.11
N CYS A 195 22.99 -31.61 -4.44
CA CYS A 195 24.20 -31.44 -3.64
C CYS A 195 24.96 -30.16 -4.00
N ILE A 196 24.67 -29.52 -5.14
CA ILE A 196 25.24 -28.25 -5.57
C ILE A 196 24.21 -27.13 -5.40
N GLY A 197 24.60 -26.07 -4.71
CA GLY A 197 23.82 -24.85 -4.53
C GLY A 197 24.67 -23.59 -4.63
N ALA A 198 24.03 -22.45 -4.35
CA ALA A 198 24.61 -21.11 -4.33
C ALA A 198 24.59 -20.56 -2.89
N SER A 199 25.66 -19.82 -2.57
CA SER A 199 25.78 -18.96 -1.41
C SER A 199 25.86 -17.53 -1.90
N GLU A 200 25.03 -16.65 -1.37
CA GLU A 200 25.14 -15.22 -1.65
C GLU A 200 25.89 -14.52 -0.52
N ASP A 201 27.09 -14.02 -0.81
CA ASP A 201 27.76 -13.02 0.00
C ASP A 201 27.30 -11.62 -0.43
N ILE A 202 26.46 -11.03 0.43
CA ILE A 202 25.80 -9.77 0.16
C ILE A 202 26.82 -8.64 0.02
N GLY A 203 27.82 -8.57 0.90
CA GLY A 203 28.72 -7.42 0.90
C GLY A 203 29.72 -7.46 -0.24
N HIS A 204 30.20 -8.63 -0.64
CA HIS A 204 31.06 -8.73 -1.82
C HIS A 204 30.33 -8.32 -3.11
N TYR A 205 29.07 -8.75 -3.29
CA TYR A 205 28.28 -8.31 -4.45
C TYR A 205 27.93 -6.82 -4.41
N MET A 206 27.54 -6.29 -3.26
CA MET A 206 27.27 -4.86 -3.12
C MET A 206 28.51 -4.00 -3.43
N ARG A 207 29.69 -4.42 -2.97
CA ARG A 207 30.97 -3.75 -3.30
C ARG A 207 31.34 -3.87 -4.77
N GLY A 208 30.89 -4.94 -5.43
CA GLY A 208 30.96 -5.12 -6.88
C GLY A 208 29.95 -4.27 -7.67
N GLY A 209 29.03 -3.56 -7.01
CA GLY A 209 28.02 -2.72 -7.65
C GLY A 209 26.71 -3.44 -7.97
N PHE A 210 26.52 -4.68 -7.50
CA PHE A 210 25.35 -5.50 -7.84
C PHE A 210 24.18 -5.30 -6.86
N ASP A 211 22.95 -5.51 -7.34
CA ASP A 211 21.74 -5.55 -6.52
C ASP A 211 21.50 -6.97 -5.99
N THR A 212 21.69 -7.16 -4.69
CA THR A 212 21.60 -8.45 -4.02
C THR A 212 20.18 -8.97 -3.92
N TYR A 213 19.16 -8.11 -3.92
CA TYR A 213 17.77 -8.57 -3.98
C TYR A 213 17.45 -9.27 -5.31
N GLU A 214 17.91 -8.71 -6.43
CA GLU A 214 17.70 -9.35 -7.73
C GLU A 214 18.55 -10.62 -7.88
N ILE A 215 19.74 -10.70 -7.26
CA ILE A 215 20.54 -11.92 -7.24
C ILE A 215 19.86 -13.01 -6.41
N ALA A 216 19.41 -12.71 -5.20
CA ALA A 216 18.67 -13.64 -4.35
C ALA A 216 17.47 -14.24 -5.09
N LYS A 217 16.67 -13.40 -5.76
CA LYS A 217 15.56 -13.85 -6.60
C LYS A 217 15.99 -14.84 -7.68
N ARG A 218 17.06 -14.53 -8.42
CA ARG A 218 17.59 -15.43 -9.45
C ARG A 218 17.99 -16.79 -8.86
N TYR A 219 18.63 -16.80 -7.70
CA TYR A 219 19.03 -18.06 -7.03
C TYR A 219 17.84 -18.84 -6.48
N ILE A 220 16.79 -18.16 -6.02
CA ILE A 220 15.50 -18.75 -5.63
C ILE A 220 14.83 -19.39 -6.85
N GLU A 221 14.73 -18.67 -7.97
CA GLU A 221 14.06 -19.11 -9.20
C GLU A 221 14.67 -20.38 -9.78
N ILE A 222 16.00 -20.52 -9.74
CA ILE A 222 16.70 -21.74 -10.20
C ILE A 222 16.76 -22.84 -9.12
N GLY A 223 16.19 -22.62 -7.94
CA GLY A 223 16.16 -23.59 -6.84
C GLY A 223 17.52 -23.86 -6.20
N LYS A 224 18.47 -22.92 -6.28
CA LYS A 224 19.85 -23.07 -5.80
C LYS A 224 20.19 -22.23 -4.58
N MET A 225 19.28 -21.42 -4.07
CA MET A 225 19.56 -20.57 -2.91
C MET A 225 19.67 -21.37 -1.60
N TYR A 226 20.89 -21.77 -1.22
CA TYR A 226 21.13 -22.67 -0.08
C TYR A 226 21.73 -21.95 1.12
N HIS A 227 22.46 -20.86 0.88
CA HIS A 227 23.30 -20.24 1.90
C HIS A 227 23.39 -18.72 1.70
N PHE A 228 23.67 -18.00 2.78
CA PHE A 228 24.13 -16.62 2.74
C PHE A 228 25.38 -16.46 3.59
N HIS A 229 26.33 -15.66 3.10
CA HIS A 229 27.12 -14.80 3.97
C HIS A 229 26.36 -13.48 4.11
N MET A 230 25.49 -13.46 5.11
CA MET A 230 24.53 -12.39 5.34
C MET A 230 25.18 -11.23 6.06
N ARG A 231 25.04 -10.04 5.48
CA ARG A 231 25.56 -8.79 6.00
C ARG A 231 24.84 -7.61 5.38
N ASP A 232 25.04 -6.42 5.91
CA ASP A 232 24.53 -5.19 5.31
C ASP A 232 25.66 -4.18 5.15
N VAL A 233 25.57 -3.38 4.09
CA VAL A 233 26.67 -2.51 3.67
C VAL A 233 26.15 -1.09 3.50
N SER A 234 26.94 -0.11 3.97
CA SER A 234 26.58 1.31 3.97
C SER A 234 26.19 1.87 2.61
N GLU A 235 26.78 1.33 1.53
CA GLU A 235 26.52 1.73 0.15
C GLU A 235 26.86 0.60 -0.83
N ARG A 236 26.22 0.64 -2.01
CA ARG A 236 26.52 -0.25 -3.14
C ARG A 236 27.68 0.30 -3.97
N ALA A 237 28.87 0.27 -3.39
CA ALA A 237 30.10 0.79 -4.00
C ALA A 237 31.34 0.08 -3.43
N PRO A 238 32.51 0.14 -4.12
CA PRO A 238 33.73 -0.54 -3.68
C PRO A 238 34.21 -0.25 -2.25
N HIS A 239 33.87 0.92 -1.70
CA HIS A 239 34.26 1.37 -0.37
C HIS A 239 33.18 1.19 0.70
N GLY A 240 32.06 0.53 0.37
CA GLY A 240 31.00 0.26 1.33
C GLY A 240 31.54 -0.52 2.54
N LEU A 241 31.17 -0.08 3.74
CA LEU A 241 31.57 -0.69 5.01
C LEU A 241 30.46 -1.58 5.53
N ASP A 242 30.82 -2.67 6.20
CA ASP A 242 29.83 -3.49 6.90
C ASP A 242 29.23 -2.66 8.05
N VAL A 243 27.90 -2.64 8.10
CA VAL A 243 27.07 -1.95 9.10
C VAL A 243 26.09 -2.96 9.70
N PRO A 244 25.42 -2.65 10.83
CA PRO A 244 24.36 -3.52 11.34
C PRO A 244 23.30 -3.79 10.28
N CYS A 245 22.76 -5.00 10.24
CA CYS A 245 21.65 -5.34 9.36
C CYS A 245 20.48 -4.38 9.60
N GLY A 246 19.96 -3.80 8.51
CA GLY A 246 18.89 -2.80 8.53
C GLY A 246 19.37 -1.35 8.49
N ALA A 247 20.66 -1.09 8.73
CA ALA A 247 21.24 0.24 8.64
C ALA A 247 21.86 0.55 7.27
N GLY A 248 22.06 -0.46 6.42
CA GLY A 248 22.71 -0.33 5.13
C GLY A 248 21.74 -0.25 3.95
N LYS A 249 22.23 -0.65 2.79
CA LYS A 249 21.53 -0.60 1.50
C LYS A 249 21.32 -1.99 0.88
N GLY A 250 21.47 -3.06 1.66
CA GLY A 250 21.41 -4.45 1.19
C GLY A 250 20.01 -5.02 0.93
N ARG A 251 18.94 -4.25 1.21
CA ARG A 251 17.54 -4.64 0.95
C ARG A 251 17.12 -5.97 1.60
N LEU A 252 17.60 -6.20 2.81
CA LEU A 252 17.42 -7.46 3.54
C LEU A 252 15.94 -7.80 3.79
N SER A 253 15.10 -6.79 4.07
CA SER A 253 13.65 -6.99 4.23
C SER A 253 13.00 -7.58 2.99
N GLU A 254 13.34 -7.08 1.81
CA GLU A 254 12.80 -7.58 0.54
C GLU A 254 13.33 -8.98 0.22
N ILE A 255 14.60 -9.25 0.52
CA ILE A 255 15.18 -10.59 0.39
C ILE A 255 14.43 -11.59 1.28
N PHE A 256 14.19 -11.23 2.55
CA PHE A 256 13.48 -12.11 3.49
C PHE A 256 12.04 -12.34 3.05
N GLN A 257 11.35 -11.31 2.57
CA GLN A 257 10.01 -11.45 2.01
C GLN A 257 10.02 -12.40 0.81
N ALA A 258 10.96 -12.26 -0.13
CA ALA A 258 11.08 -13.14 -1.28
C ALA A 258 11.34 -14.62 -0.88
N LEU A 259 12.18 -14.85 0.13
CA LEU A 259 12.40 -16.19 0.68
C LEU A 259 11.12 -16.78 1.28
N ASN A 260 10.36 -15.99 2.05
CA ASN A 260 9.10 -16.41 2.65
C ASN A 260 8.06 -16.75 1.57
N ASP A 261 7.89 -15.87 0.58
CA ASP A 261 6.91 -16.03 -0.49
C ASP A 261 7.16 -17.28 -1.34
N ASN A 262 8.43 -17.68 -1.47
CA ASN A 262 8.84 -18.87 -2.21
C ASN A 262 9.11 -20.10 -1.31
N ASN A 263 8.87 -20.00 0.00
CA ASN A 263 9.13 -21.05 1.00
C ASN A 263 10.57 -21.60 0.94
N VAL A 264 11.55 -20.73 0.70
CA VAL A 264 12.98 -21.08 0.66
C VAL A 264 13.60 -20.88 2.03
N LYS A 265 14.41 -21.85 2.47
CA LYS A 265 14.99 -21.89 3.82
C LYS A 265 16.50 -22.08 3.77
N PRO A 266 17.25 -21.03 3.37
CA PRO A 266 18.69 -21.09 3.32
C PRO A 266 19.27 -21.05 4.73
N LEU A 267 20.53 -21.45 4.84
CA LEU A 267 21.33 -21.26 6.04
C LEU A 267 21.88 -19.83 6.01
N MET A 268 21.56 -19.02 7.01
CA MET A 268 21.87 -17.58 7.04
C MET A 268 23.02 -17.30 8.00
N MET A 269 24.24 -17.19 7.49
CA MET A 269 25.43 -16.99 8.32
C MET A 269 25.83 -15.52 8.32
N LEU A 270 25.68 -14.86 9.47
CA LEU A 270 26.08 -13.47 9.67
C LEU A 270 27.59 -13.32 9.57
N GLU A 271 28.06 -12.47 8.66
CA GLU A 271 29.48 -12.17 8.48
C GLU A 271 29.74 -10.66 8.59
N TYR A 272 30.50 -10.24 9.61
CA TYR A 272 30.76 -8.81 9.86
C TYR A 272 32.26 -8.52 9.84
N GLU A 273 32.70 -7.74 8.85
CA GLU A 273 34.11 -7.53 8.52
C GLU A 273 34.58 -6.07 8.63
N HIS A 274 34.07 -5.32 9.61
CA HIS A 274 34.48 -3.93 9.83
C HIS A 274 35.23 -3.75 11.15
N ASP A 275 34.55 -3.78 12.30
CA ASP A 275 35.19 -3.72 13.61
C ASP A 275 35.44 -5.12 14.18
N PHE A 276 36.56 -5.75 13.79
CA PHE A 276 36.95 -7.07 14.30
C PHE A 276 37.40 -7.05 15.77
N ASP A 277 37.79 -5.90 16.32
CA ASP A 277 38.20 -5.80 17.72
C ASP A 277 36.98 -5.79 18.65
N ASN A 278 35.86 -5.19 18.20
CA ASN A 278 34.62 -5.14 18.95
C ASN A 278 33.36 -5.31 18.08
N PRO A 279 33.13 -6.50 17.48
CA PRO A 279 32.02 -6.70 16.54
C PRO A 279 30.64 -6.81 17.22
N MET A 280 30.61 -7.09 18.52
CA MET A 280 29.38 -7.46 19.24
C MET A 280 28.27 -6.40 19.23
N PRO A 281 28.54 -5.09 19.42
CA PRO A 281 27.50 -4.06 19.36
C PRO A 281 26.76 -4.01 18.02
N TYR A 282 27.44 -4.35 16.93
CA TYR A 282 26.88 -4.38 15.59
C TYR A 282 26.08 -5.67 15.36
N LEU A 283 26.63 -6.81 15.79
CA LEU A 283 25.95 -8.11 15.69
C LEU A 283 24.67 -8.18 16.52
N ILE A 284 24.63 -7.58 17.71
CA ILE A 284 23.41 -7.49 18.54
C ILE A 284 22.31 -6.74 17.78
N GLN A 285 22.64 -5.61 17.15
CA GLN A 285 21.69 -4.85 16.33
C GLN A 285 21.20 -5.67 15.13
N SER A 286 22.12 -6.35 14.43
CA SER A 286 21.76 -7.21 13.30
C SER A 286 20.78 -8.32 13.69
N VAL A 287 21.04 -9.02 14.79
CA VAL A 287 20.17 -10.09 15.32
C VAL A 287 18.77 -9.56 15.64
N ASN A 288 18.69 -8.41 16.30
CA ASN A 288 17.40 -7.78 16.65
C ASN A 288 16.61 -7.40 15.39
N TYR A 289 17.26 -6.76 14.41
CA TYR A 289 16.63 -6.40 13.14
C TYR A 289 16.10 -7.61 12.39
N ILE A 290 16.89 -8.68 12.27
CA ILE A 290 16.46 -9.92 11.58
C ILE A 290 15.22 -10.49 12.27
N ASN A 291 15.23 -10.57 13.59
CA ASN A 291 14.09 -11.08 14.35
C ASN A 291 12.84 -10.21 14.20
N GLU A 292 12.99 -8.88 14.13
CA GLU A 292 11.90 -7.94 13.93
C GLU A 292 11.24 -8.12 12.56
N VAL A 293 12.03 -8.11 11.49
CA VAL A 293 11.55 -8.30 10.11
C VAL A 293 10.84 -9.65 9.97
N CYS A 294 11.41 -10.73 10.52
CA CYS A 294 10.75 -12.04 10.52
C CYS A 294 9.41 -12.01 11.29
N GLY A 295 9.31 -11.21 12.35
CA GLY A 295 8.08 -11.01 13.11
C GLY A 295 7.00 -10.29 12.29
N ASP A 296 7.38 -9.30 11.49
CA ASP A 296 6.45 -8.63 10.55
C ASP A 296 5.92 -9.59 9.50
N ILE A 297 6.80 -10.41 8.91
CA ILE A 297 6.42 -11.44 7.93
C ILE A 297 5.42 -12.42 8.54
N ILE A 298 5.66 -12.90 9.77
CA ILE A 298 4.73 -13.80 10.47
C ILE A 298 3.38 -13.13 10.69
N ARG A 299 3.33 -11.90 11.19
CA ARG A 299 2.07 -11.17 11.40
C ARG A 299 1.30 -10.99 10.09
N ALA A 300 2.00 -10.69 9.00
CA ALA A 300 1.42 -10.59 7.67
C ALA A 300 0.84 -11.94 7.20
N ASN A 301 1.58 -13.03 7.37
CA ASN A 301 1.13 -14.39 7.04
C ASN A 301 -0.08 -14.81 7.89
N GLU A 302 -0.09 -14.53 9.19
CA GLU A 302 -1.21 -14.81 10.09
C GLU A 302 -2.46 -14.01 9.69
N LYS A 303 -2.31 -12.72 9.39
CA LYS A 303 -3.39 -11.87 8.89
C LYS A 303 -3.95 -12.39 7.55
N LYS A 304 -3.07 -12.78 6.63
CA LYS A 304 -3.42 -13.39 5.34
C LYS A 304 -4.14 -14.72 5.52
N ALA A 305 -3.68 -15.57 6.43
CA ALA A 305 -4.35 -16.85 6.74
C ALA A 305 -5.73 -16.65 7.36
N GLN A 306 -5.91 -15.62 8.19
CA GLN A 306 -7.18 -15.30 8.83
C GLN A 306 -8.19 -14.67 7.87
N LEU A 307 -7.77 -13.69 7.07
CA LEU A 307 -8.66 -12.86 6.26
C LEU A 307 -8.77 -13.35 4.81
N GLY A 308 -7.76 -14.08 4.32
CA GLY A 308 -7.66 -14.55 2.93
C GLY A 308 -6.70 -13.73 2.09
N ASP A 309 -6.51 -14.16 0.84
CA ASP A 309 -5.65 -13.50 -0.13
C ASP A 309 -6.27 -12.20 -0.68
N THR A 310 -5.41 -11.24 -1.01
CA THR A 310 -5.82 -10.07 -1.81
C THR A 310 -6.23 -10.54 -3.20
N ILE A 311 -7.41 -10.09 -3.65
CA ILE A 311 -7.91 -10.39 -4.99
C ILE A 311 -7.63 -9.19 -5.89
N ARG A 312 -6.88 -9.40 -6.96
CA ARG A 312 -6.54 -8.36 -7.94
C ARG A 312 -7.46 -8.50 -9.16
N LEU A 313 -8.12 -7.41 -9.53
CA LEU A 313 -8.99 -7.30 -10.70
C LEU A 313 -8.27 -6.45 -11.74
N ASN A 314 -7.58 -7.12 -12.68
CA ASN A 314 -6.67 -6.44 -13.60
C ASN A 314 -7.42 -5.77 -14.76
N ALA A 315 -6.86 -4.70 -15.30
CA ALA A 315 -7.38 -4.02 -16.49
C ALA A 315 -7.66 -4.95 -17.68
N ASN A 316 -6.79 -5.94 -17.94
CA ASN A 316 -6.96 -6.90 -19.04
C ASN A 316 -8.12 -7.89 -18.84
N GLU A 317 -8.67 -7.98 -17.64
CA GLU A 317 -9.80 -8.85 -17.29
C GLU A 317 -11.12 -8.06 -17.18
N ALA A 318 -11.07 -6.75 -17.42
CA ALA A 318 -12.21 -5.86 -17.27
C ALA A 318 -13.15 -5.90 -18.47
N HIS A 319 -14.45 -5.71 -18.21
CA HIS A 319 -15.45 -5.33 -19.20
C HIS A 319 -15.58 -3.81 -19.24
N PHE A 320 -15.43 -3.20 -20.42
CA PHE A 320 -15.46 -1.73 -20.54
C PHE A 320 -16.15 -1.25 -21.81
N SER A 321 -16.57 0.03 -21.82
CA SER A 321 -17.26 0.65 -22.95
C SER A 321 -16.41 0.66 -24.23
N LYS A 322 -17.06 0.48 -25.40
CA LYS A 322 -16.39 0.25 -26.69
C LYS A 322 -15.45 1.37 -27.16
N ASP A 323 -15.64 2.60 -26.67
CA ASP A 323 -14.83 3.76 -27.02
C ASP A 323 -13.62 3.99 -26.08
N MET A 324 -13.39 3.07 -25.14
CA MET A 324 -12.22 3.04 -24.25
C MET A 324 -11.16 2.07 -24.80
N ASN A 325 -9.91 2.18 -24.34
CA ASN A 325 -8.78 1.42 -24.88
C ASN A 325 -7.99 0.69 -23.78
N LEU A 326 -7.67 -0.58 -24.01
CA LEU A 326 -6.67 -1.31 -23.23
C LEU A 326 -5.29 -1.09 -23.86
N GLN A 327 -4.31 -0.64 -23.08
CA GLN A 327 -2.91 -0.55 -23.48
C GLN A 327 -2.03 -1.47 -22.61
N GLY A 328 -0.93 -1.95 -23.18
CA GLY A 328 -0.06 -2.93 -22.51
C GLY A 328 -0.56 -4.37 -22.64
N ASN A 329 0.13 -5.31 -21.97
CA ASN A 329 -0.16 -6.74 -22.04
C ASN A 329 -0.15 -7.39 -20.65
N GLY A 330 -1.04 -8.38 -20.45
CA GLY A 330 -1.10 -9.16 -19.21
C GLY A 330 -1.39 -8.31 -17.97
N ALA A 331 -0.72 -8.64 -16.86
CA ALA A 331 -0.90 -7.94 -15.58
C ALA A 331 -0.41 -6.48 -15.59
N GLU A 332 0.37 -6.09 -16.60
CA GLU A 332 0.87 -4.72 -16.77
C GLU A 332 -0.08 -3.84 -17.61
N ALA A 333 -1.19 -4.39 -18.09
CA ALA A 333 -2.13 -3.65 -18.92
C ALA A 333 -2.90 -2.58 -18.13
N THR A 334 -3.46 -1.61 -18.84
CA THR A 334 -4.16 -0.46 -18.25
C THR A 334 -5.26 0.04 -19.19
N ILE A 335 -6.35 0.54 -18.61
CA ILE A 335 -7.50 1.09 -19.34
C ILE A 335 -7.37 2.60 -19.42
N HIS A 336 -7.50 3.11 -20.65
CA HIS A 336 -7.38 4.52 -21.02
C HIS A 336 -8.63 5.04 -21.75
N ALA A 337 -8.65 6.35 -21.98
CA ALA A 337 -9.57 7.04 -22.89
C ALA A 337 -11.06 7.02 -22.48
N TRP A 338 -11.32 7.00 -21.18
CA TRP A 338 -12.64 7.33 -20.63
C TRP A 338 -12.71 8.75 -20.08
N ASN A 339 -13.77 9.46 -20.41
CA ASN A 339 -13.99 10.87 -20.07
C ASN A 339 -15.47 11.28 -20.08
N LYS A 340 -16.40 10.32 -20.23
CA LYS A 340 -17.85 10.54 -20.24
C LYS A 340 -18.54 9.76 -19.12
N PRO A 341 -19.67 10.24 -18.61
CA PRO A 341 -20.32 9.64 -17.46
C PRO A 341 -21.12 8.36 -17.82
N ASP A 342 -21.41 8.12 -19.10
CA ASP A 342 -22.08 6.92 -19.60
C ASP A 342 -21.10 5.75 -19.85
N GLN A 343 -19.80 5.99 -19.72
CA GLN A 343 -18.78 4.95 -19.84
C GLN A 343 -18.68 4.14 -18.54
N THR A 344 -18.43 2.85 -18.69
CA THR A 344 -18.36 1.90 -17.57
C THR A 344 -17.10 1.05 -17.68
N LEU A 345 -16.53 0.72 -16.53
CA LEU A 345 -15.42 -0.21 -16.39
C LEU A 345 -15.74 -1.16 -15.25
N ALA A 346 -15.85 -2.46 -15.54
CA ALA A 346 -16.38 -3.43 -14.60
C ALA A 346 -15.60 -4.74 -14.56
N TRP A 347 -15.65 -5.40 -13.41
CA TRP A 347 -15.09 -6.72 -13.18
C TRP A 347 -16.08 -7.56 -12.41
N THR A 348 -16.08 -8.87 -12.65
CA THR A 348 -16.88 -9.83 -11.89
C THR A 348 -15.94 -10.83 -11.24
N THR A 349 -16.11 -11.07 -9.94
CA THR A 349 -15.30 -12.02 -9.18
C THR A 349 -16.10 -12.72 -8.09
N GLN A 350 -15.59 -13.87 -7.62
CA GLN A 350 -16.20 -14.66 -6.55
C GLN A 350 -15.60 -14.24 -5.21
N LEU A 351 -16.45 -13.76 -4.29
CA LEU A 351 -16.05 -13.30 -2.96
C LEU A 351 -16.65 -14.16 -1.85
N LYS A 352 -15.95 -14.24 -0.72
CA LYS A 352 -16.51 -14.79 0.51
C LYS A 352 -17.27 -13.69 1.26
N PRO A 353 -18.21 -14.03 2.16
CA PRO A 353 -18.74 -13.05 3.10
C PRO A 353 -17.62 -12.38 3.91
N GLY A 354 -17.66 -11.06 4.06
CA GLY A 354 -16.65 -10.30 4.78
C GLY A 354 -16.53 -8.85 4.32
N ASN A 355 -15.64 -8.11 4.98
CA ASN A 355 -15.31 -6.75 4.56
C ASN A 355 -14.06 -6.77 3.68
N TYR A 356 -14.07 -5.94 2.64
CA TYR A 356 -12.96 -5.81 1.70
C TYR A 356 -12.59 -4.34 1.58
N GLN A 357 -11.34 -4.01 1.90
CA GLN A 357 -10.77 -2.72 1.56
C GLN A 357 -10.47 -2.72 0.06
N VAL A 358 -11.04 -1.75 -0.64
CA VAL A 358 -10.86 -1.58 -2.08
C VAL A 358 -9.77 -0.54 -2.31
N LEU A 359 -8.72 -0.97 -2.96
CA LEU A 359 -7.65 -0.12 -3.46
C LEU A 359 -7.74 -0.03 -4.98
N ILE A 360 -7.34 1.10 -5.54
CA ILE A 360 -7.26 1.30 -6.99
C ILE A 360 -5.85 1.74 -7.35
N ARG A 361 -5.26 1.07 -8.34
CA ARG A 361 -3.99 1.50 -8.95
C ARG A 361 -4.28 2.28 -10.21
N TYR A 362 -3.86 3.54 -10.24
CA TYR A 362 -4.22 4.50 -11.29
C TYR A 362 -3.08 5.47 -11.63
N ALA A 363 -3.21 6.13 -12.77
CA ALA A 363 -2.42 7.30 -13.14
C ALA A 363 -3.35 8.44 -13.58
N GLN A 364 -3.08 9.67 -13.14
CA GLN A 364 -3.89 10.84 -13.43
C GLN A 364 -3.08 12.11 -13.11
N PRO A 365 -2.53 12.83 -14.10
CA PRO A 365 -1.76 14.05 -13.83
C PRO A 365 -2.62 15.26 -13.44
N TYR A 366 -3.94 15.20 -13.67
CA TYR A 366 -4.83 16.33 -13.39
C TYR A 366 -5.50 16.21 -12.04
N MET A 367 -5.57 17.33 -11.32
CA MET A 367 -6.25 17.38 -10.03
C MET A 367 -7.76 17.31 -10.19
N GLY A 368 -8.46 16.77 -9.20
CA GLY A 368 -9.90 16.95 -9.07
C GLY A 368 -10.75 15.94 -9.84
N SER A 369 -10.18 14.93 -10.49
CA SER A 369 -11.01 13.86 -11.05
C SER A 369 -11.58 12.98 -9.93
N ALA A 370 -12.81 12.51 -10.08
CA ALA A 370 -13.47 11.64 -9.11
C ALA A 370 -14.29 10.54 -9.78
N MET A 371 -14.43 9.41 -9.08
CA MET A 371 -15.24 8.26 -9.51
C MET A 371 -16.09 7.73 -8.39
N THR A 372 -17.12 6.99 -8.80
CA THR A 372 -17.86 6.07 -7.95
C THR A 372 -17.53 4.64 -8.32
N LEU A 373 -17.60 3.75 -7.33
CA LEU A 373 -17.48 2.31 -7.46
C LEU A 373 -18.71 1.66 -6.86
N ASP A 374 -19.48 0.96 -7.68
CA ASP A 374 -20.66 0.21 -7.27
C ASP A 374 -20.32 -1.28 -7.16
N ALA A 375 -20.71 -1.90 -6.04
CA ALA A 375 -20.59 -3.34 -5.81
C ALA A 375 -21.61 -3.82 -4.76
N ASP A 376 -22.31 -4.93 -5.03
CA ASP A 376 -23.24 -5.58 -4.08
C ASP A 376 -24.25 -4.61 -3.42
N GLY A 377 -24.89 -3.75 -4.23
CA GLY A 377 -25.86 -2.74 -3.76
C GLY A 377 -25.26 -1.60 -2.94
N GLN A 378 -23.93 -1.50 -2.90
CA GLN A 378 -23.17 -0.47 -2.20
C GLN A 378 -22.38 0.38 -3.17
N GLU A 379 -22.13 1.63 -2.79
CA GLU A 379 -21.38 2.63 -3.55
C GLU A 379 -20.25 3.17 -2.67
N LEU A 380 -19.05 3.24 -3.25
CA LEU A 380 -17.93 4.03 -2.75
C LEU A 380 -17.68 5.19 -3.72
N ALA A 381 -17.04 6.25 -3.24
CA ALA A 381 -16.60 7.34 -4.09
C ALA A 381 -15.26 7.89 -3.60
N THR A 382 -14.41 8.29 -4.54
CA THR A 382 -13.10 8.82 -4.19
C THR A 382 -12.67 9.93 -5.15
N LEU A 383 -11.91 10.87 -4.60
CA LEU A 383 -11.23 11.93 -5.33
C LEU A 383 -9.78 11.52 -5.54
N PHE A 384 -9.32 11.52 -6.78
CA PHE A 384 -7.98 11.08 -7.12
C PHE A 384 -6.98 12.22 -7.00
N LYS A 385 -5.87 11.94 -6.32
CA LYS A 385 -4.73 12.85 -6.24
C LYS A 385 -3.93 12.80 -7.53
N PRO A 386 -3.37 13.94 -7.98
CA PRO A 386 -2.59 13.98 -9.20
C PRO A 386 -1.29 13.16 -9.07
N THR A 387 -0.98 12.38 -10.09
CA THR A 387 0.31 11.71 -10.31
C THR A 387 1.25 12.64 -11.08
N PHE A 388 2.54 12.33 -11.11
CA PHE A 388 3.51 13.18 -11.81
C PHE A 388 3.31 13.14 -13.33
N THR A 389 3.06 11.95 -13.89
CA THR A 389 2.70 11.73 -15.30
C THR A 389 1.65 10.63 -15.44
N TRP A 390 1.21 10.38 -16.67
CA TRP A 390 0.38 9.22 -17.04
C TRP A 390 1.10 7.87 -16.91
N TYR A 391 2.40 7.86 -16.65
CA TYR A 391 3.19 6.63 -16.47
C TYR A 391 3.49 6.34 -14.99
N ASP A 392 3.18 7.27 -14.09
CA ASP A 392 3.47 7.18 -12.66
C ASP A 392 2.28 6.61 -11.91
N TYR A 393 2.13 5.29 -11.95
CA TYR A 393 1.02 4.60 -11.28
C TYR A 393 1.19 4.57 -9.76
N VAL A 394 0.19 5.09 -9.07
CA VAL A 394 0.07 5.04 -7.61
C VAL A 394 -1.12 4.18 -7.20
N THR A 395 -1.13 3.71 -5.97
CA THR A 395 -2.26 2.98 -5.41
C THR A 395 -2.90 3.81 -4.31
N ALA A 396 -4.21 4.04 -4.40
CA ALA A 396 -4.97 4.77 -3.39
C ALA A 396 -6.14 3.93 -2.86
N GLU A 397 -6.57 4.24 -1.65
CA GLU A 397 -7.77 3.66 -1.06
C GLU A 397 -9.02 4.33 -1.62
N VAL A 398 -10.00 3.51 -2.01
CA VAL A 398 -11.35 3.94 -2.38
C VAL A 398 -12.28 3.87 -1.16
N GLY A 399 -12.14 2.84 -0.34
CA GLY A 399 -12.88 2.63 0.90
C GLY A 399 -13.08 1.15 1.21
N VAL A 400 -14.06 0.83 2.06
CA VAL A 400 -14.36 -0.55 2.49
C VAL A 400 -15.79 -0.91 2.14
N ILE A 401 -15.99 -2.01 1.42
CA ILE A 401 -17.29 -2.61 1.15
C ILE A 401 -17.53 -3.83 2.04
N LYS A 402 -18.79 -4.13 2.33
CA LYS A 402 -19.19 -5.36 3.04
C LYS A 402 -19.92 -6.31 2.11
N ILE A 403 -19.34 -7.47 1.86
CA ILE A 403 -19.99 -8.55 1.14
C ILE A 403 -20.76 -9.40 2.16
N VAL A 404 -22.09 -9.37 2.09
CA VAL A 404 -22.93 -9.99 3.14
C VAL A 404 -23.06 -11.49 2.93
N ASN A 405 -23.37 -11.92 1.70
CA ASN A 405 -23.70 -13.31 1.39
C ASN A 405 -22.56 -14.07 0.69
N GLY A 406 -21.55 -13.35 0.20
CA GLY A 406 -20.54 -13.91 -0.71
C GLY A 406 -21.13 -14.23 -2.09
N GLY A 407 -20.37 -14.97 -2.89
CA GLY A 407 -20.74 -15.35 -4.25
C GLY A 407 -20.20 -14.39 -5.31
N GLU A 408 -20.87 -14.36 -6.45
CA GLU A 408 -20.47 -13.53 -7.59
C GLU A 408 -20.82 -12.06 -7.32
N VAL A 409 -19.81 -11.19 -7.39
CA VAL A 409 -19.97 -9.75 -7.20
C VAL A 409 -19.36 -9.03 -8.38
N THR A 410 -20.15 -8.14 -8.98
CA THR A 410 -19.66 -7.20 -10.01
C THR A 410 -19.28 -5.87 -9.36
N PHE A 411 -18.10 -5.40 -9.70
CA PHE A 411 -17.54 -4.10 -9.34
C PHE A 411 -17.58 -3.21 -10.57
N SER A 412 -18.28 -2.08 -10.51
CA SER A 412 -18.43 -1.15 -11.64
C SER A 412 -17.94 0.23 -11.27
N LEU A 413 -16.97 0.77 -12.02
CA LEU A 413 -16.50 2.14 -11.90
C LEU A 413 -17.26 3.07 -12.85
N HIS A 414 -17.62 4.24 -12.34
CA HIS A 414 -18.29 5.30 -13.09
C HIS A 414 -17.60 6.65 -12.83
N GLY A 415 -17.30 7.37 -13.91
CA GLY A 415 -16.76 8.73 -13.84
C GLY A 415 -17.83 9.74 -13.43
N ILE A 416 -17.54 10.55 -12.41
CA ILE A 416 -18.48 11.58 -11.93
C ILE A 416 -17.94 13.01 -12.08
N GLN A 417 -16.61 13.14 -12.18
CA GLN A 417 -15.94 14.43 -12.27
C GLN A 417 -14.64 14.28 -13.05
N ASN A 418 -14.52 15.04 -14.13
CA ASN A 418 -13.32 15.11 -14.94
C ASN A 418 -12.20 15.91 -14.23
N GLY A 419 -10.96 15.65 -14.62
CA GLY A 419 -9.81 16.43 -14.14
C GLY A 419 -9.97 17.92 -14.45
N ILE A 420 -9.46 18.75 -13.54
CA ILE A 420 -9.55 20.20 -13.57
C ILE A 420 -8.20 20.77 -14.05
N LYS A 421 -8.26 21.70 -15.02
CA LYS A 421 -7.13 22.54 -15.42
C LYS A 421 -7.51 24.01 -15.52
N ARG A 422 -6.52 24.90 -15.59
CA ARG A 422 -6.74 26.28 -16.02
C ARG A 422 -6.87 26.33 -17.55
N ASP A 423 -7.89 27.02 -18.05
CA ASP A 423 -7.98 27.39 -19.46
C ASP A 423 -7.03 28.57 -19.79
N LYS A 424 -7.08 29.05 -21.04
CA LYS A 424 -6.18 30.12 -21.51
C LYS A 424 -6.43 31.45 -20.79
N GLU A 425 -7.63 31.61 -20.27
CA GLU A 425 -8.09 32.77 -19.52
C GLU A 425 -7.83 32.62 -18.01
N GLY A 426 -7.25 31.48 -17.59
CA GLY A 426 -6.90 31.20 -16.20
C GLY A 426 -8.06 30.64 -15.36
N LYS A 427 -9.24 30.43 -15.96
CA LYS A 427 -10.43 29.87 -15.29
C LYS A 427 -10.32 28.36 -15.15
N LEU A 428 -10.82 27.83 -14.04
CA LEU A 428 -10.89 26.40 -13.80
C LEU A 428 -11.91 25.74 -14.74
N LYS A 429 -11.49 24.68 -15.43
CA LYS A 429 -12.32 23.86 -16.31
C LYS A 429 -12.15 22.38 -16.02
N ALA A 430 -13.25 21.71 -15.72
CA ALA A 430 -13.34 20.27 -15.51
C ALA A 430 -13.59 19.54 -16.85
N ASN A 431 -12.62 19.56 -17.76
CA ASN A 431 -12.74 19.00 -19.11
C ASN A 431 -11.59 18.08 -19.52
N GLU A 432 -10.78 17.63 -18.56
CA GLU A 432 -9.74 16.64 -18.78
C GLU A 432 -10.25 15.19 -18.63
N ALA A 433 -9.37 14.21 -18.87
CA ALA A 433 -9.69 12.80 -18.76
C ALA A 433 -9.90 12.33 -17.30
N LEU A 434 -10.57 11.18 -17.17
CA LEU A 434 -10.60 10.40 -15.94
C LEU A 434 -9.29 9.59 -15.78
N PRO A 435 -8.94 9.15 -14.56
CA PRO A 435 -7.74 8.35 -14.30
C PRO A 435 -7.59 7.11 -15.17
N ASP A 436 -6.39 6.85 -15.67
CA ASP A 436 -6.06 5.55 -16.26
C ASP A 436 -6.06 4.49 -15.16
N VAL A 437 -6.71 3.35 -15.39
CA VAL A 437 -6.89 2.32 -14.36
C VAL A 437 -6.14 1.05 -14.71
N HIS A 438 -5.24 0.65 -13.82
CA HIS A 438 -4.43 -0.55 -13.98
C HIS A 438 -5.07 -1.77 -13.30
N TYR A 439 -5.54 -1.63 -12.07
CA TYR A 439 -6.33 -2.66 -11.38
C TYR A 439 -7.11 -2.12 -10.19
N LEU A 440 -8.10 -2.90 -9.75
CA LEU A 440 -8.61 -2.87 -8.38
C LEU A 440 -7.95 -3.98 -7.55
N ALA A 441 -7.66 -3.72 -6.29
CA ALA A 441 -7.23 -4.72 -5.33
C ALA A 441 -8.22 -4.77 -4.16
N LEU A 442 -8.76 -5.94 -3.91
CA LEU A 442 -9.69 -6.23 -2.83
C LEU A 442 -8.92 -6.93 -1.72
N VAL A 443 -8.64 -6.20 -0.65
CA VAL A 443 -7.91 -6.71 0.51
C VAL A 443 -8.92 -7.10 1.58
N PRO A 444 -9.06 -8.39 1.91
CA PRO A 444 -9.89 -8.81 3.04
C PRO A 444 -9.47 -8.08 4.33
N THR A 445 -10.44 -7.52 5.06
CA THR A 445 -10.16 -6.61 6.18
C THR A 445 -11.12 -6.78 7.35
N SER A 446 -10.69 -6.38 8.55
CA SER A 446 -11.53 -6.25 9.74
C SER A 446 -12.08 -4.82 9.93
N LEU A 447 -11.68 -3.86 9.09
CA LEU A 447 -12.19 -2.49 9.13
C LEU A 447 -13.70 -2.46 8.83
N PRO A 448 -14.48 -1.57 9.47
CA PRO A 448 -15.89 -1.41 9.17
C PRO A 448 -16.09 -0.90 7.73
N ALA A 449 -17.23 -1.25 7.12
CA ALA A 449 -17.59 -0.72 5.81
C ALA A 449 -17.76 0.80 5.86
N THR A 450 -17.23 1.47 4.85
CA THR A 450 -17.36 2.92 4.63
C THR A 450 -18.29 3.24 3.46
N SER A 451 -18.74 2.20 2.75
CA SER A 451 -19.68 2.29 1.64
C SER A 451 -21.09 2.67 2.07
N GLN A 452 -21.84 3.24 1.13
CA GLN A 452 -23.23 3.64 1.31
C GLN A 452 -24.16 2.82 0.41
N PRO A 453 -25.45 2.64 0.75
CA PRO A 453 -26.40 1.99 -0.15
C PRO A 453 -26.58 2.77 -1.46
N VAL A 454 -26.63 2.07 -2.60
CA VAL A 454 -26.88 2.69 -3.91
C VAL A 454 -28.29 3.30 -3.98
N ASN A 455 -29.27 2.65 -3.34
CA ASN A 455 -30.68 3.08 -3.37
C ASN A 455 -31.02 4.05 -2.22
N VAL A 456 -30.51 5.26 -2.32
CA VAL A 456 -30.77 6.36 -1.37
C VAL A 456 -32.25 6.79 -1.37
N LEU A 457 -32.99 6.54 -2.45
CA LEU A 457 -34.37 7.03 -2.63
C LEU A 457 -35.36 6.42 -1.62
N ASP A 458 -35.14 5.17 -1.23
CA ASP A 458 -36.05 4.39 -0.37
C ASP A 458 -35.94 4.73 1.13
N PHE A 459 -34.91 5.46 1.54
CA PHE A 459 -34.65 5.76 2.95
C PHE A 459 -34.58 7.27 3.17
N PHE A 460 -35.59 7.82 3.85
CA PHE A 460 -35.61 9.21 4.28
C PHE A 460 -36.36 9.36 5.60
N LYS A 461 -35.73 10.05 6.54
CA LYS A 461 -36.28 10.32 7.88
C LYS A 461 -36.19 11.81 8.20
N GLY A 462 -36.61 12.64 7.25
CA GLY A 462 -36.55 14.08 7.38
C GLY A 462 -37.68 14.69 8.22
N VAL A 463 -37.49 15.94 8.60
CA VAL A 463 -38.47 16.82 9.23
C VAL A 463 -38.82 17.98 8.30
N LYS A 464 -40.07 18.46 8.36
CA LYS A 464 -40.49 19.62 7.57
C LYS A 464 -39.80 20.90 8.07
N ILE A 465 -39.14 21.61 7.15
CA ILE A 465 -38.57 22.94 7.43
C ILE A 465 -39.42 24.09 6.87
N PHE A 466 -40.49 23.76 6.13
CA PHE A 466 -41.52 24.70 5.75
C PHE A 466 -42.89 24.19 6.21
N ASN A 467 -43.64 25.04 6.92
CA ASN A 467 -44.91 24.65 7.52
C ASN A 467 -46.12 24.80 6.59
N GLY A 468 -45.93 25.33 5.37
CA GLY A 468 -47.00 25.52 4.39
C GLY A 468 -47.95 26.69 4.69
N LYS A 469 -47.66 27.55 5.68
CA LYS A 469 -48.56 28.60 6.16
C LYS A 469 -47.90 29.98 6.24
N ASN A 470 -46.70 30.08 6.79
CA ASN A 470 -45.96 31.33 6.96
C ASN A 470 -44.45 31.11 6.74
N PHE A 471 -43.65 32.16 6.84
CA PHE A 471 -42.19 32.11 6.66
C PHE A 471 -41.44 31.74 7.96
N ASP A 472 -42.08 31.13 8.96
CA ASP A 472 -41.38 30.74 10.20
C ASP A 472 -40.19 29.82 9.87
N GLY A 473 -39.00 30.19 10.34
CA GLY A 473 -37.74 29.50 10.01
C GLY A 473 -37.04 29.99 8.73
N TRP A 474 -37.61 30.99 8.05
CA TRP A 474 -37.09 31.59 6.82
C TRP A 474 -36.95 33.11 6.95
N GLU A 475 -35.92 33.66 6.32
CA GLU A 475 -35.60 35.09 6.31
C GLU A 475 -35.29 35.53 4.88
N GLY A 476 -35.64 36.76 4.51
CA GLY A 476 -35.17 37.36 3.27
C GLY A 476 -33.66 37.60 3.35
N ASN A 477 -32.91 37.32 2.29
CA ASN A 477 -31.45 37.37 2.33
C ASN A 477 -30.92 38.78 2.67
N ASP A 478 -31.53 39.82 2.09
CA ASP A 478 -31.32 41.24 2.46
C ASP A 478 -32.53 41.83 3.24
N GLY A 479 -33.23 40.99 4.01
CA GLY A 479 -34.37 41.38 4.83
C GLY A 479 -35.67 41.55 4.05
N GLU A 480 -36.42 42.61 4.36
CA GLU A 480 -37.74 42.87 3.78
C GLU A 480 -37.70 43.08 2.25
N ASN A 481 -36.57 43.53 1.70
CA ASN A 481 -36.40 43.71 0.27
C ASN A 481 -36.52 42.38 -0.47
N SER A 482 -35.71 41.38 -0.13
CA SER A 482 -35.82 40.01 -0.64
C SER A 482 -37.19 39.44 -0.35
N MET A 483 -37.71 39.62 0.86
CA MET A 483 -39.00 39.05 1.27
C MET A 483 -40.16 39.55 0.38
N ALA A 484 -40.10 40.80 -0.12
CA ALA A 484 -41.13 41.36 -0.99
C ALA A 484 -41.29 40.62 -2.34
N HIS A 485 -40.34 39.77 -2.71
CA HIS A 485 -40.38 38.94 -3.92
C HIS A 485 -40.91 37.53 -3.68
N PHE A 486 -41.24 37.20 -2.43
CA PHE A 486 -41.74 35.89 -2.04
C PHE A 486 -43.11 36.00 -1.38
N ARG A 487 -43.94 35.00 -1.61
CA ARG A 487 -45.26 34.87 -0.97
C ARG A 487 -45.62 33.42 -0.78
N ILE A 488 -46.65 33.17 0.02
CA ILE A 488 -47.14 31.80 0.24
C ILE A 488 -48.47 31.63 -0.48
N GLU A 489 -48.51 30.65 -1.39
CA GLU A 489 -49.70 30.27 -2.10
C GLU A 489 -49.85 28.75 -2.13
N LYS A 490 -51.05 28.25 -1.84
CA LYS A 490 -51.37 26.82 -1.93
C LYS A 490 -50.34 25.92 -1.21
N HIS A 491 -49.92 26.34 -0.02
CA HIS A 491 -48.90 25.66 0.79
C HIS A 491 -47.52 25.54 0.13
N ALA A 492 -47.20 26.45 -0.80
CA ALA A 492 -45.90 26.58 -1.44
C ALA A 492 -45.33 27.98 -1.18
N ILE A 493 -44.01 28.07 -1.09
CA ILE A 493 -43.28 29.33 -1.23
C ILE A 493 -43.21 29.62 -2.73
N VAL A 494 -43.65 30.81 -3.13
CA VAL A 494 -43.60 31.28 -4.52
C VAL A 494 -42.67 32.47 -4.59
N GLY A 495 -41.55 32.33 -5.31
CA GLY A 495 -40.65 33.41 -5.64
C GLY A 495 -40.98 34.00 -7.01
N GLY A 496 -40.96 35.32 -7.16
CA GLY A 496 -41.21 36.01 -8.42
C GLY A 496 -42.67 36.41 -8.64
N SER A 497 -42.98 36.90 -9.84
CA SER A 497 -44.33 37.32 -10.27
C SER A 497 -44.47 37.20 -11.78
N MET A 498 -45.70 36.94 -12.25
CA MET A 498 -46.04 36.97 -13.67
C MET A 498 -46.33 38.37 -14.21
N ASP A 499 -46.41 39.39 -13.35
CA ASP A 499 -46.83 40.74 -13.73
C ASP A 499 -45.67 41.68 -14.08
N LYS A 500 -44.45 41.36 -13.62
CA LYS A 500 -43.26 42.20 -13.83
C LYS A 500 -41.98 41.38 -13.97
N ASP A 501 -41.06 41.90 -14.77
CA ASP A 501 -39.69 41.41 -14.85
C ASP A 501 -38.96 41.68 -13.51
N LEU A 502 -37.95 40.86 -13.22
CA LEU A 502 -37.15 40.94 -12.00
C LEU A 502 -35.78 41.54 -12.32
N GLU A 503 -35.39 42.60 -11.60
CA GLU A 503 -34.14 43.33 -11.87
C GLU A 503 -32.88 42.65 -11.34
N HIS A 504 -32.99 41.92 -10.22
CA HIS A 504 -31.88 41.26 -9.53
C HIS A 504 -32.32 39.92 -8.96
N ASN A 505 -31.39 38.99 -8.78
CA ASN A 505 -31.65 37.73 -8.09
C ASN A 505 -32.19 38.00 -6.68
N GLN A 506 -33.18 37.21 -6.27
CA GLN A 506 -33.77 37.32 -4.93
C GLN A 506 -33.79 35.96 -4.25
N PHE A 507 -33.57 35.98 -2.93
CA PHE A 507 -33.44 34.77 -2.14
C PHE A 507 -34.16 34.90 -0.80
N ILE A 508 -34.86 33.84 -0.40
CA ILE A 508 -35.16 33.59 1.01
C ILE A 508 -34.33 32.42 1.49
N ARG A 509 -33.80 32.52 2.71
CA ARG A 509 -32.92 31.51 3.29
C ARG A 509 -33.45 31.02 4.62
N THR A 510 -33.04 29.81 4.97
CA THR A 510 -33.25 29.24 6.30
C THR A 510 -32.56 30.09 7.37
N ALA A 511 -33.14 30.14 8.57
CA ALA A 511 -32.54 30.82 9.73
C ALA A 511 -31.33 30.05 10.31
N CYS A 512 -31.24 28.74 10.03
CA CYS A 512 -30.18 27.86 10.52
C CYS A 512 -29.26 27.41 9.37
N LYS A 513 -28.01 27.08 9.72
CA LYS A 513 -27.06 26.46 8.80
C LYS A 513 -27.11 24.95 8.89
N TYR A 514 -26.79 24.28 7.79
CA TYR A 514 -26.72 22.83 7.68
C TYR A 514 -25.37 22.40 7.11
N LYS A 515 -24.85 21.28 7.60
CA LYS A 515 -23.56 20.71 7.17
C LYS A 515 -23.78 19.46 6.30
N ASN A 516 -24.03 18.32 6.94
CA ASN A 516 -24.36 17.07 6.25
C ASN A 516 -25.88 16.87 6.29
N PHE A 517 -26.52 16.75 5.15
CA PHE A 517 -27.97 16.64 5.09
C PHE A 517 -28.45 15.98 3.80
N GLU A 518 -29.67 15.48 3.83
CA GLU A 518 -30.49 15.25 2.66
C GLU A 518 -31.70 16.18 2.70
N LEU A 519 -31.80 17.06 1.70
CA LEU A 519 -32.93 17.94 1.48
C LEU A 519 -33.81 17.34 0.39
N ARG A 520 -35.10 17.14 0.69
CA ARG A 520 -36.12 16.78 -0.29
C ARG A 520 -37.12 17.92 -0.42
N LEU A 521 -37.45 18.30 -1.65
CA LEU A 521 -38.51 19.26 -1.94
C LEU A 521 -39.15 18.98 -3.30
N LYS A 522 -40.27 19.63 -3.56
CA LYS A 522 -40.86 19.69 -4.89
C LYS A 522 -40.84 21.09 -5.43
N TYR A 523 -40.55 21.23 -6.73
CA TYR A 523 -40.65 22.51 -7.41
C TYR A 523 -41.52 22.45 -8.67
N ARG A 524 -42.04 23.60 -9.08
CA ARG A 524 -42.58 23.82 -10.42
C ARG A 524 -42.34 25.27 -10.85
N VAL A 525 -42.40 25.49 -12.15
CA VAL A 525 -42.12 26.77 -12.79
C VAL A 525 -43.33 27.26 -13.55
N LYS A 526 -43.62 28.54 -13.43
CA LYS A 526 -44.57 29.25 -14.29
C LYS A 526 -43.79 30.36 -14.99
N SER A 527 -43.71 30.31 -16.31
CA SER A 527 -42.99 31.28 -17.13
C SER A 527 -43.75 31.51 -18.44
N THR A 528 -43.54 32.66 -19.07
CA THR A 528 -44.06 32.96 -20.41
C THR A 528 -43.23 32.35 -21.53
N ASP A 529 -42.00 31.93 -21.25
CA ASP A 529 -41.07 31.28 -22.17
C ASP A 529 -40.20 30.24 -21.47
N ASP A 530 -39.33 29.58 -22.24
CA ASP A 530 -38.37 28.58 -21.75
C ASP A 530 -37.08 29.23 -21.20
N ASN A 531 -37.04 30.51 -20.84
CA ASN A 531 -35.85 31.17 -20.26
C ASN A 531 -35.93 31.29 -18.74
N TYR A 532 -36.75 30.46 -18.09
CA TYR A 532 -36.84 30.45 -16.63
C TYR A 532 -35.52 30.08 -15.97
N ASN A 533 -35.25 30.71 -14.83
CA ASN A 533 -34.07 30.46 -14.03
C ASN A 533 -34.41 30.64 -12.54
N GLY A 534 -33.92 29.71 -11.73
CA GLY A 534 -34.02 29.69 -10.28
C GLY A 534 -33.20 28.52 -9.75
N GLY A 535 -33.42 28.18 -8.49
CA GLY A 535 -32.67 27.09 -7.89
C GLY A 535 -32.78 27.06 -6.38
N VAL A 536 -32.09 26.07 -5.82
CA VAL A 536 -31.93 25.93 -4.38
C VAL A 536 -30.45 26.07 -4.07
N GLN A 537 -30.07 27.18 -3.47
CA GLN A 537 -28.73 27.33 -2.91
C GLN A 537 -28.60 26.56 -1.61
N PHE A 538 -27.43 25.98 -1.38
CA PHE A 538 -27.17 25.17 -0.20
C PHE A 538 -25.70 25.20 0.18
N ARG A 539 -25.43 25.07 1.48
CA ARG A 539 -24.11 25.38 2.06
C ARG A 539 -23.59 26.75 1.60
N SER A 540 -24.52 27.69 1.38
CA SER A 540 -24.24 29.03 0.87
C SER A 540 -24.26 30.05 1.98
N MET A 541 -23.56 31.16 1.77
CA MET A 541 -23.47 32.28 2.70
C MET A 541 -23.96 33.56 2.02
N PRO A 542 -24.63 34.48 2.75
CA PRO A 542 -24.96 35.80 2.20
C PRO A 542 -23.71 36.50 1.68
N CYS A 543 -23.82 37.14 0.52
CA CYS A 543 -22.73 37.93 -0.04
C CYS A 543 -22.42 39.12 0.88
N THR A 544 -21.15 39.36 1.15
CA THR A 544 -20.69 40.47 2.02
C THR A 544 -20.24 41.69 1.23
N ILE A 545 -20.34 41.67 -0.11
CA ILE A 545 -19.93 42.79 -0.96
C ILE A 545 -21.01 43.88 -0.91
N PRO A 546 -20.67 45.12 -0.53
CA PRO A 546 -21.61 46.23 -0.54
C PRO A 546 -22.29 46.40 -1.92
N GLY A 547 -23.61 46.62 -1.92
CA GLY A 547 -24.40 46.71 -3.15
C GLY A 547 -24.81 45.36 -3.75
N ARG A 548 -24.43 44.24 -3.14
CA ARG A 548 -24.81 42.88 -3.55
C ARG A 548 -25.27 42.00 -2.39
N LEU A 549 -25.73 42.62 -1.29
CA LEU A 549 -26.14 41.88 -0.09
C LEU A 549 -27.37 40.97 -0.35
N PHE A 550 -28.11 41.23 -1.42
CA PHE A 550 -29.19 40.37 -1.90
C PHE A 550 -28.70 39.04 -2.49
N GLU A 551 -27.42 38.93 -2.88
CA GLU A 551 -26.84 37.71 -3.44
C GLU A 551 -26.45 36.68 -2.39
N MET A 552 -26.43 35.42 -2.80
CA MET A 552 -25.89 34.30 -2.03
C MET A 552 -24.63 33.75 -2.71
N VAL A 553 -23.64 33.36 -1.92
CA VAL A 553 -22.34 32.83 -2.37
C VAL A 553 -22.26 31.35 -1.99
N GLY A 554 -22.21 30.46 -2.96
CA GLY A 554 -22.11 29.03 -2.70
C GLY A 554 -22.70 28.14 -3.77
N TYR A 555 -23.02 26.90 -3.39
CA TYR A 555 -23.56 25.92 -4.33
C TYR A 555 -25.03 26.18 -4.62
N GLN A 556 -25.43 25.92 -5.87
CA GLN A 556 -26.82 25.96 -6.31
C GLN A 556 -27.17 24.66 -7.02
N ALA A 557 -28.28 24.04 -6.60
CA ALA A 557 -28.95 23.02 -7.37
C ALA A 557 -29.90 23.74 -8.33
N ASP A 558 -29.51 23.83 -9.59
CA ASP A 558 -30.13 24.73 -10.57
C ASP A 558 -31.48 24.24 -11.08
N ILE A 559 -32.38 25.18 -11.29
CA ILE A 559 -33.66 25.03 -11.98
C ILE A 559 -33.62 25.94 -13.21
N ILE A 560 -32.92 25.46 -14.24
CA ILE A 560 -32.74 26.17 -15.50
C ILE A 560 -33.19 25.30 -16.68
N SER A 561 -33.69 25.94 -17.73
CA SER A 561 -34.38 25.25 -18.82
C SER A 561 -33.50 24.30 -19.63
N TRP A 562 -32.25 24.67 -19.85
CA TRP A 562 -31.32 23.98 -20.73
C TRP A 562 -30.38 22.99 -20.03
N LYS A 563 -30.34 22.97 -18.68
CA LYS A 563 -29.48 22.06 -17.91
C LYS A 563 -30.10 21.68 -16.58
N ARG A 564 -30.63 20.45 -16.51
CA ARG A 564 -31.56 20.02 -15.46
C ARG A 564 -30.84 19.24 -14.36
N GLY A 565 -31.11 19.56 -13.10
CA GLY A 565 -30.52 18.85 -11.96
C GLY A 565 -29.00 19.01 -11.89
N ALA A 566 -28.50 20.18 -12.28
CA ALA A 566 -27.08 20.48 -12.31
C ALA A 566 -26.65 21.25 -11.06
N LEU A 567 -25.37 21.11 -10.72
CA LEU A 567 -24.72 21.83 -9.63
C LEU A 567 -23.96 23.04 -10.20
N TYR A 568 -24.24 24.22 -9.68
CA TYR A 568 -23.53 25.45 -10.01
C TYR A 568 -22.87 26.06 -8.79
N ASP A 569 -21.83 26.85 -9.02
CA ASP A 569 -21.06 27.49 -7.98
C ASP A 569 -21.06 29.01 -8.11
N GLU A 570 -22.08 29.59 -7.47
CA GLU A 570 -22.49 30.99 -7.55
C GLU A 570 -21.50 31.88 -6.81
N GLN A 571 -21.05 32.96 -7.46
CA GLN A 571 -20.11 33.96 -6.94
C GLN A 571 -18.72 33.46 -6.54
N ARG A 572 -18.39 32.18 -6.78
CA ARG A 572 -17.05 31.61 -6.57
C ARG A 572 -16.40 31.22 -7.90
N ARG A 573 -16.89 30.16 -8.55
CA ARG A 573 -16.30 29.65 -9.82
C ARG A 573 -17.06 30.11 -11.07
N TRP A 574 -18.32 30.53 -10.92
CA TRP A 574 -19.18 30.91 -12.05
C TRP A 574 -19.26 29.80 -13.11
N ASP A 575 -19.34 28.56 -12.66
CA ASP A 575 -19.36 27.40 -13.54
C ASP A 575 -20.19 26.27 -12.93
N PHE A 576 -20.63 25.37 -13.80
CA PHE A 576 -21.23 24.12 -13.38
C PHE A 576 -20.15 23.14 -12.94
N LEU A 577 -20.42 22.45 -11.85
CA LEU A 577 -19.52 21.49 -11.24
C LEU A 577 -19.96 20.05 -11.56
N GLY A 578 -18.97 19.16 -11.62
CA GLY A 578 -19.19 17.76 -11.95
C GLY A 578 -19.65 17.52 -13.38
N MET A 579 -20.13 16.32 -13.63
CA MET A 579 -20.64 15.88 -14.93
C MET A 579 -22.16 15.66 -14.85
N GLN A 580 -22.88 15.95 -15.95
CA GLN A 580 -24.30 15.58 -16.05
C GLN A 580 -24.38 14.07 -16.24
N LEU A 581 -24.79 13.34 -15.20
CA LEU A 581 -24.79 11.87 -15.22
C LEU A 581 -25.96 11.30 -16.02
N ALA A 582 -27.12 11.92 -15.91
CA ALA A 582 -28.34 11.53 -16.59
C ALA A 582 -29.33 12.71 -16.63
N VAL A 583 -30.39 12.58 -17.43
CA VAL A 583 -31.53 13.51 -17.46
C VAL A 583 -32.81 12.69 -17.34
N PRO A 584 -33.74 13.04 -16.44
CA PRO A 584 -35.00 12.30 -16.31
C PRO A 584 -35.87 12.43 -17.57
N GLU A 585 -36.39 11.29 -18.02
CA GLU A 585 -37.40 11.25 -19.09
C GLU A 585 -38.70 11.91 -18.62
N GLY A 586 -39.37 12.66 -19.50
CA GLY A 586 -40.66 13.27 -19.20
C GLY A 586 -40.63 14.45 -18.21
N TYR A 587 -39.47 15.05 -17.95
CA TYR A 587 -39.40 16.29 -17.17
C TYR A 587 -40.22 17.42 -17.81
N GLU A 588 -41.10 18.03 -17.01
CA GLU A 588 -41.92 19.18 -17.39
C GLU A 588 -41.87 20.23 -16.28
N ALA A 589 -41.31 21.39 -16.58
CA ALA A 589 -41.09 22.44 -15.59
C ALA A 589 -42.40 22.94 -14.94
N SER A 590 -43.51 22.94 -15.69
CA SER A 590 -44.83 23.39 -15.21
C SER A 590 -45.51 22.43 -14.23
N LYS A 591 -45.06 21.17 -14.18
CA LYS A 591 -45.52 20.14 -13.24
C LYS A 591 -44.67 20.15 -11.97
N TRP A 592 -45.16 19.51 -10.93
CA TRP A 592 -44.37 19.30 -9.71
C TRP A 592 -43.29 18.25 -9.98
N ASN A 593 -42.04 18.63 -9.78
CA ASN A 593 -40.86 17.78 -9.93
C ASN A 593 -40.22 17.55 -8.57
N ASP A 594 -39.86 16.30 -8.28
CA ASP A 594 -39.17 15.90 -7.06
C ASP A 594 -37.68 16.23 -7.16
N TYR A 595 -37.14 16.87 -6.13
CA TYR A 595 -35.74 17.30 -6.10
C TYR A 595 -35.08 16.93 -4.78
N ILE A 596 -34.01 16.14 -4.88
CA ILE A 596 -33.25 15.65 -3.73
C ILE A 596 -31.83 16.20 -3.83
N ILE A 597 -31.35 16.84 -2.78
CA ILE A 597 -29.98 17.34 -2.64
C ILE A 597 -29.38 16.69 -1.41
N ARG A 598 -28.36 15.85 -1.60
CA ARG A 598 -27.68 15.15 -0.51
C ARG A 598 -26.24 15.61 -0.42
N CYS A 599 -25.81 15.98 0.78
CA CYS A 599 -24.47 16.45 1.06
C CYS A 599 -23.87 15.69 2.25
N GLU A 600 -22.74 15.02 2.02
CA GLU A 600 -22.03 14.21 3.03
C GLU A 600 -20.53 14.44 2.93
N GLY A 601 -19.95 15.09 3.95
CA GLY A 601 -18.59 15.59 3.86
C GLY A 601 -18.44 16.50 2.62
N PRO A 602 -17.41 16.31 1.78
CA PRO A 602 -17.21 17.08 0.55
C PRO A 602 -18.10 16.61 -0.63
N ARG A 603 -18.83 15.49 -0.50
CA ARG A 603 -19.61 14.91 -1.60
C ARG A 603 -21.00 15.53 -1.68
N ILE A 604 -21.42 15.89 -2.89
CA ILE A 604 -22.69 16.52 -3.22
C ILE A 604 -23.36 15.70 -4.32
N ARG A 605 -24.62 15.30 -4.10
CA ARG A 605 -25.41 14.54 -5.06
C ARG A 605 -26.78 15.15 -5.24
N ILE A 606 -27.27 15.11 -6.47
CA ILE A 606 -28.58 15.66 -6.85
C ILE A 606 -29.37 14.58 -7.59
N TRP A 607 -30.64 14.41 -7.22
CA TRP A 607 -31.61 13.63 -7.98
C TRP A 607 -32.78 14.49 -8.40
N LEU A 608 -33.18 14.36 -9.67
CA LEU A 608 -34.37 15.00 -10.23
C LEU A 608 -35.33 13.91 -10.70
N ASN A 609 -36.56 13.91 -10.19
CA ASN A 609 -37.58 12.90 -10.47
C ASN A 609 -37.05 11.45 -10.33
N GLY A 610 -36.26 11.20 -9.27
CA GLY A 610 -35.67 9.90 -8.97
C GLY A 610 -34.40 9.54 -9.76
N VAL A 611 -33.99 10.35 -10.74
CA VAL A 611 -32.77 10.10 -11.53
C VAL A 611 -31.59 10.86 -10.93
N LYS A 612 -30.48 10.18 -10.62
CA LYS A 612 -29.23 10.81 -10.14
C LYS A 612 -28.62 11.63 -11.29
N THR A 613 -28.68 12.95 -11.19
CA THR A 613 -28.26 13.86 -12.27
C THR A 613 -26.85 14.40 -12.04
N THR A 614 -26.42 14.54 -10.78
CA THR A 614 -25.09 15.04 -10.41
C THR A 614 -24.53 14.23 -9.24
N ASP A 615 -23.23 13.99 -9.29
CA ASP A 615 -22.40 13.49 -8.19
C ASP A 615 -21.05 14.17 -8.26
N TYR A 616 -20.64 14.84 -7.20
CA TYR A 616 -19.50 15.75 -7.19
C TYR A 616 -18.77 15.65 -5.86
N ILE A 617 -17.44 15.69 -5.87
CA ILE A 617 -16.63 15.77 -4.66
C ILE A 617 -15.82 17.06 -4.71
N GLU A 618 -16.06 17.94 -3.75
CA GLU A 618 -15.36 19.22 -3.62
C GLU A 618 -13.87 19.00 -3.29
N PRO A 619 -12.93 19.30 -4.22
CA PRO A 619 -11.51 19.05 -4.02
C PRO A 619 -10.83 20.04 -3.07
N TYR A 620 -11.43 21.21 -2.80
CA TYR A 620 -10.77 22.31 -2.08
C TYR A 620 -11.33 22.52 -0.67
N THR A 621 -11.73 21.44 0.00
CA THR A 621 -12.13 21.49 1.42
C THR A 621 -10.92 21.62 2.34
N ASP A 622 -9.96 20.72 2.19
CA ASP A 622 -8.72 20.70 3.00
C ASP A 622 -7.54 21.43 2.31
N ASP A 623 -7.52 21.42 0.97
CA ASP A 623 -6.48 22.03 0.15
C ASP A 623 -7.01 23.30 -0.55
N PRO A 624 -6.80 24.49 0.02
CA PRO A 624 -7.39 25.73 -0.50
C PRO A 624 -6.88 26.04 -1.90
N PHE A 625 -7.78 26.49 -2.78
CA PHE A 625 -7.42 26.92 -4.12
C PHE A 625 -7.10 28.42 -4.16
N GLU A 626 -6.10 28.82 -4.94
CA GLU A 626 -5.71 30.22 -5.10
C GLU A 626 -6.87 31.08 -5.66
N GLY A 627 -7.24 32.14 -4.95
CA GLY A 627 -8.31 33.07 -5.34
C GLY A 627 -9.73 32.65 -4.93
N ILE A 628 -9.93 31.39 -4.52
CA ILE A 628 -11.21 30.89 -3.98
C ILE A 628 -11.11 30.62 -2.47
N GLY A 629 -9.96 30.09 -2.02
CA GLY A 629 -9.74 29.63 -0.65
C GLY A 629 -10.21 28.20 -0.41
N ALA A 630 -10.30 27.83 0.86
CA ALA A 630 -10.93 26.57 1.27
C ALA A 630 -12.46 26.71 1.23
N ILE A 631 -13.14 25.68 0.75
CA ILE A 631 -14.59 25.67 0.64
C ILE A 631 -15.22 25.06 1.90
N SER A 632 -16.06 25.84 2.58
CA SER A 632 -16.82 25.32 3.73
C SER A 632 -17.82 24.25 3.31
N VAL A 633 -18.01 23.28 4.20
CA VAL A 633 -19.00 22.19 4.07
C VAL A 633 -20.29 22.46 4.85
N ASP A 634 -20.49 23.69 5.32
CA ASP A 634 -21.71 24.15 5.99
C ASP A 634 -22.21 25.50 5.45
N GLY A 635 -23.50 25.78 5.63
CA GLY A 635 -24.10 27.07 5.26
C GLY A 635 -25.62 27.00 5.23
N TYR A 636 -26.25 28.06 4.73
CA TYR A 636 -27.71 28.14 4.64
C TYR A 636 -28.24 27.40 3.41
N ILE A 637 -29.50 26.99 3.51
CA ILE A 637 -30.33 26.64 2.35
C ILE A 637 -31.13 27.87 1.96
N ALA A 638 -31.16 28.22 0.67
CA ALA A 638 -31.91 29.35 0.15
C ALA A 638 -32.64 29.02 -1.15
N LEU A 639 -33.86 29.52 -1.28
CA LEU A 639 -34.70 29.38 -2.47
C LEU A 639 -34.54 30.63 -3.33
N GLN A 640 -34.28 30.44 -4.62
CA GLN A 640 -34.00 31.53 -5.55
C GLN A 640 -35.17 31.79 -6.51
N ILE A 641 -35.36 33.06 -6.86
CA ILE A 641 -35.88 33.49 -8.16
C ILE A 641 -34.80 34.33 -8.85
N HIS A 642 -34.43 33.97 -10.08
CA HIS A 642 -33.36 34.65 -10.82
C HIS A 642 -33.88 35.90 -11.53
N GLU A 643 -33.00 36.89 -11.73
CA GLU A 643 -33.30 38.07 -12.54
C GLU A 643 -33.75 37.70 -13.97
N GLY A 644 -34.59 38.55 -14.57
CA GLY A 644 -35.06 38.34 -15.94
C GLY A 644 -36.57 38.42 -16.09
N LYS A 645 -37.09 37.68 -17.06
CA LYS A 645 -38.50 37.77 -17.47
C LYS A 645 -39.45 37.31 -16.37
N ALA A 646 -40.62 37.94 -16.33
CA ALA A 646 -41.71 37.61 -15.42
C ALA A 646 -41.95 36.10 -15.34
N SER A 647 -41.65 35.53 -14.18
CA SER A 647 -41.75 34.10 -13.90
C SER A 647 -41.96 33.86 -12.41
N GLU A 648 -42.41 32.66 -12.08
CA GLU A 648 -42.57 32.18 -10.72
C GLU A 648 -41.91 30.82 -10.56
N ILE A 649 -41.14 30.64 -9.49
CA ILE A 649 -40.71 29.33 -9.03
C ILE A 649 -41.45 29.01 -7.73
N TRP A 650 -42.07 27.84 -7.71
CA TRP A 650 -42.91 27.37 -6.62
C TRP A 650 -42.21 26.23 -5.92
N TYR A 651 -42.07 26.29 -4.61
CA TYR A 651 -41.40 25.29 -3.78
C TYR A 651 -42.34 24.79 -2.68
N LYS A 652 -42.46 23.47 -2.52
CA LYS A 652 -43.28 22.87 -1.45
C LYS A 652 -42.69 21.55 -0.96
N ASP A 653 -43.32 20.98 0.07
CA ASP A 653 -42.94 19.69 0.65
C ASP A 653 -41.45 19.66 1.04
N ILE A 654 -40.96 20.75 1.64
CA ILE A 654 -39.54 20.97 1.95
C ILE A 654 -39.20 20.30 3.27
N GLU A 655 -38.44 19.22 3.20
CA GLU A 655 -38.08 18.33 4.30
C GLU A 655 -36.56 18.10 4.34
N ILE A 656 -35.98 18.01 5.54
CA ILE A 656 -34.55 17.80 5.71
C ILE A 656 -34.25 16.69 6.71
N GLU A 657 -33.29 15.83 6.38
CA GLU A 657 -32.66 14.87 7.29
C GLU A 657 -31.20 15.28 7.50
N GLU A 658 -30.80 15.60 8.73
CA GLU A 658 -29.38 15.82 9.06
C GLU A 658 -28.65 14.47 9.16
N LEU A 659 -27.53 14.37 8.45
CA LEU A 659 -26.73 13.15 8.34
C LEU A 659 -25.55 13.22 9.32
N LYS A 660 -25.12 12.05 9.81
CA LYS A 660 -24.03 11.95 10.80
C LYS A 660 -22.66 12.30 10.25
#